data_AF-A0A7T5RWF3-F1
#
_entry.id   AF-A0A7T5RWF3-F1
#
_cell.length_a   1.000
_cell.length_b   1.000
_cell.length_c   1.000
_cell.angle_alpha   90.00
_cell.angle_beta   90.00
_cell.angle_gamma   90.00
#
_symmetry.space_group_name_H-M   'P 1'
#
loop_
_entity.id
_entity.type
_entity.pdbx_description
1 polymer ?
#
loop_
_entity_poly.entity_id
_entity_poly.type
_entity_poly.pdbx_seq_one_letter_code
_entity_poly.pdbx_strand_id
1 'polypeptide(L)'
;MEARVRIMLYVLLVLTIGLASRFFSAEQYEASSASAEFYVSSTGSDSNSGTIDAPFKTIEKAKLSARSTAGNVNINLRGGVYELSNPINLTSADSGKGGGVVTYQSYQNEVVVVRGSKALAGFTAIGGGIYEVDLTANGLGTQTVKDLFVNGVRQIPARYPNYIAPNFSKTDPWEGNFVFAASNTPEVKNKVVYSDTFTRPESWSNPTTGSVNIYSGPNYWNSIVPISALNKAGRTINFGSDVTYNLLPGNRFFVENIREELDAPGEWFFDASAKKVLLIPPAGININSDRISVPISNYIFNPNGANNIKFSHLVLEESQRHALYLISSKDITIDNSVIRNTTERGIFVQGSSERVSINNNIIHDTGDDGIMIDQTDYSYRKNLSSSGHSITNNRVYLVGQIIKWGSGIKASSTVGLKIANNEVYDTPRVGIFLVGNDTVVESNHVHNTNRETQDSGGIYTIARSWLYRGNVINNNFVHDTGGYGRSGSVWIFNYFSWGIYLDDFSSGTWVYNNVVARSPKGGVQVHGGRDNTVTNNIFSESLTESNTYLQGRDVSVSLYSTMWNELSAMSANGFDHDKYFAKYPELSTITETMTNATAYAGNKITKNIFYFPSHPSVRLYWVRYFIGNTGNVVDYNVIWNGGVALSVTHPESAGSQLSWDQWKAFGYDTHSVIADPLFKDPGHDNYELKSGSPALQVGFVPFITSDVGPTTPPPIDPGSADRYNNTSTNNDAASTSSTPNAGTSGSTNSKSKKNNSADTSPGTQVSKTEQAINLPDITEGEDISLKDQFKILGIKQGSVVVVSVLVILLMLCSLAVMFVHKLKIEHLRRLQRSFRNLHS
;
A
#
# COMPACT_ATOMS: atom_id res chain seq x y z
N MET A 1 -31.06 -73.58 -4.73
CA MET A 1 -31.17 -72.83 -6.01
C MET A 1 -31.77 -71.44 -5.86
N GLU A 2 -32.55 -71.14 -4.81
CA GLU A 2 -33.29 -69.87 -4.71
C GLU A 2 -32.49 -68.64 -4.25
N ALA A 3 -31.38 -68.79 -3.51
CA ALA A 3 -30.60 -67.64 -3.01
C ALA A 3 -29.75 -66.97 -4.11
N ARG A 4 -29.23 -67.76 -5.07
CA ARG A 4 -28.38 -67.23 -6.16
C ARG A 4 -29.18 -66.48 -7.23
N VAL A 5 -30.44 -66.89 -7.45
CA VAL A 5 -31.35 -66.21 -8.39
C VAL A 5 -31.83 -64.85 -7.82
N ARG A 6 -32.06 -64.76 -6.50
CA ARG A 6 -32.44 -63.49 -5.85
C ARG A 6 -31.32 -62.44 -5.84
N ILE A 7 -30.06 -62.85 -5.64
CA ILE A 7 -28.91 -61.95 -5.70
C ILE A 7 -28.68 -61.46 -7.14
N MET A 8 -28.86 -62.33 -8.14
CA MET A 8 -28.69 -61.97 -9.55
C MET A 8 -29.79 -61.00 -10.02
N LEU A 9 -31.02 -61.14 -9.54
CA LEU A 9 -32.12 -60.21 -9.81
C LEU A 9 -31.94 -58.85 -9.10
N TYR A 10 -31.39 -58.83 -7.89
CA TYR A 10 -31.06 -57.58 -7.19
C TYR A 10 -29.91 -56.81 -7.86
N VAL A 11 -28.89 -57.52 -8.35
CA VAL A 11 -27.78 -56.91 -9.11
C VAL A 11 -28.28 -56.37 -10.45
N LEU A 12 -29.19 -57.08 -11.15
CA LEU A 12 -29.81 -56.57 -12.38
C LEU A 12 -30.72 -55.36 -12.15
N LEU A 13 -31.43 -55.28 -11.03
CA LEU A 13 -32.29 -54.14 -10.69
C LEU A 13 -31.46 -52.89 -10.34
N VAL A 14 -30.33 -53.06 -9.64
CA VAL A 14 -29.40 -51.96 -9.31
C VAL A 14 -28.64 -51.47 -10.54
N LEU A 15 -28.29 -52.37 -11.48
CA LEU A 15 -27.67 -52.00 -12.75
C LEU A 15 -28.66 -51.29 -13.71
N THR A 16 -29.94 -51.65 -13.72
CA THR A 16 -30.94 -50.99 -14.57
C THR A 16 -31.34 -49.60 -14.04
N ILE A 17 -31.36 -49.39 -12.71
CA ILE A 17 -31.57 -48.06 -12.11
C ILE A 17 -30.31 -47.16 -12.27
N GLY A 18 -29.12 -47.75 -12.28
CA GLY A 18 -27.85 -47.04 -12.57
C GLY A 18 -27.65 -46.65 -14.04
N LEU A 19 -28.32 -47.33 -14.98
CA LEU A 19 -28.28 -47.02 -16.41
C LEU A 19 -29.43 -46.09 -16.86
N ALA A 20 -30.60 -46.13 -16.21
CA ALA A 20 -31.70 -45.20 -16.46
C ALA A 20 -31.42 -43.77 -15.91
N SER A 21 -30.55 -43.64 -14.92
CA SER A 21 -30.08 -42.33 -14.41
C SER A 21 -29.00 -41.67 -15.29
N ARG A 22 -28.57 -42.31 -16.38
CA ARG A 22 -27.64 -41.73 -17.38
C ARG A 22 -28.29 -41.35 -18.71
N PHE A 23 -29.61 -41.51 -18.86
CA PHE A 23 -30.34 -41.13 -20.09
C PHE A 23 -31.43 -40.06 -19.89
N PHE A 24 -31.54 -39.44 -18.71
CA PHE A 24 -31.97 -38.04 -18.63
C PHE A 24 -30.71 -37.18 -18.63
N SER A 25 -29.97 -37.21 -19.75
CA SER A 25 -29.37 -35.96 -20.19
C SER A 25 -30.55 -35.06 -20.47
N ALA A 26 -30.89 -34.20 -19.51
CA ALA A 26 -31.53 -32.96 -19.91
C ALA A 26 -30.60 -32.41 -20.99
N GLU A 27 -31.08 -32.36 -22.22
CA GLU A 27 -30.66 -31.34 -23.16
C GLU A 27 -30.96 -30.01 -22.46
N GLN A 28 -30.10 -29.63 -21.52
CA GLN A 28 -29.76 -28.23 -21.37
C GLN A 28 -29.11 -27.90 -22.70
N TYR A 29 -29.96 -27.48 -23.64
CA TYR A 29 -29.59 -26.40 -24.52
C TYR A 29 -28.83 -25.41 -23.63
N GLU A 30 -27.51 -25.35 -23.76
CA GLU A 30 -26.78 -24.11 -23.54
C GLU A 30 -27.37 -23.12 -24.55
N ALA A 31 -28.55 -22.60 -24.23
CA ALA A 31 -28.93 -21.29 -24.70
C ALA A 31 -27.80 -20.41 -24.20
N SER A 32 -26.91 -20.01 -25.11
CA SER A 32 -26.12 -18.79 -24.98
C SER A 32 -27.11 -17.74 -24.46
N SER A 33 -27.14 -17.51 -23.16
CA SER A 33 -28.11 -16.57 -22.60
C SER A 33 -27.65 -15.21 -23.08
N ALA A 34 -28.29 -14.69 -24.12
CA ALA A 34 -28.05 -13.35 -24.60
C ALA A 34 -28.09 -12.42 -23.37
N SER A 35 -27.02 -11.64 -23.19
CA SER A 35 -26.97 -10.70 -22.07
C SER A 35 -28.08 -9.67 -22.24
N ALA A 36 -28.77 -9.32 -21.17
CA ALA A 36 -29.70 -8.20 -21.22
C ALA A 36 -28.91 -6.90 -21.32
N GLU A 37 -29.25 -6.06 -22.28
CA GLU A 37 -28.51 -4.83 -22.58
C GLU A 37 -29.31 -3.60 -22.13
N PHE A 38 -28.74 -2.79 -21.25
CA PHE A 38 -29.24 -1.47 -20.90
C PHE A 38 -28.23 -0.40 -21.33
N TYR A 39 -28.73 0.72 -21.84
CA TYR A 39 -27.90 1.82 -22.33
C TYR A 39 -28.15 3.07 -21.51
N VAL A 40 -27.08 3.77 -21.16
CA VAL A 40 -27.09 5.04 -20.44
C VAL A 40 -26.39 6.09 -21.29
N SER A 41 -26.98 7.28 -21.44
CA SER A 41 -26.38 8.41 -22.15
C SER A 41 -26.59 9.69 -21.37
N SER A 42 -25.59 10.59 -21.35
CA SER A 42 -25.71 11.92 -20.73
C SER A 42 -26.84 12.77 -21.35
N THR A 43 -27.25 12.45 -22.59
CA THR A 43 -28.36 13.08 -23.31
C THR A 43 -29.67 12.28 -23.29
N GLY A 44 -29.70 11.13 -22.58
CA GLY A 44 -30.87 10.27 -22.45
C GLY A 44 -31.95 10.80 -21.50
N SER A 45 -32.93 9.95 -21.20
CA SER A 45 -33.99 10.23 -20.22
C SER A 45 -34.29 9.00 -19.36
N ASP A 46 -34.48 9.17 -18.06
CA ASP A 46 -34.85 8.06 -17.15
C ASP A 46 -36.30 7.59 -17.32
N SER A 47 -37.09 8.30 -18.14
CA SER A 47 -38.39 7.83 -18.63
C SER A 47 -38.29 6.87 -19.82
N ASN A 48 -37.12 6.74 -20.45
CA ASN A 48 -36.92 5.86 -21.60
C ASN A 48 -36.89 4.39 -21.18
N SER A 49 -36.88 3.47 -22.17
CA SER A 49 -36.82 2.03 -21.94
C SER A 49 -35.41 1.48 -21.67
N GLY A 50 -34.36 2.27 -21.86
CA GLY A 50 -32.97 1.85 -21.68
C GLY A 50 -32.40 1.07 -22.87
N THR A 51 -33.01 1.18 -24.06
CA THR A 51 -32.48 0.60 -25.31
C THR A 51 -31.44 1.53 -25.92
N ILE A 52 -30.69 1.06 -26.93
CA ILE A 52 -29.67 1.90 -27.59
C ILE A 52 -30.24 3.18 -28.21
N ASP A 53 -31.46 3.10 -28.77
CA ASP A 53 -32.17 4.22 -29.40
C ASP A 53 -32.92 5.10 -28.38
N ALA A 54 -33.21 4.55 -27.19
CA ALA A 54 -33.88 5.24 -26.10
C ALA A 54 -33.15 4.95 -24.77
N PRO A 55 -31.93 5.47 -24.58
CA PRO A 55 -31.12 5.18 -23.40
C PRO A 55 -31.65 5.90 -22.16
N PHE A 56 -31.39 5.31 -20.98
CA PHE A 56 -31.57 6.00 -19.71
C PHE A 56 -30.63 7.20 -19.61
N LYS A 57 -30.94 8.14 -18.70
CA LYS A 57 -30.05 9.28 -18.41
C LYS A 57 -29.03 8.93 -17.34
N THR A 58 -29.44 8.18 -16.32
CA THR A 58 -28.63 7.94 -15.13
C THR A 58 -28.22 6.47 -14.99
N ILE A 59 -27.05 6.27 -14.37
CA ILE A 59 -26.55 4.94 -13.99
C ILE A 59 -27.48 4.32 -12.95
N GLU A 60 -28.07 5.14 -12.06
CA GLU A 60 -29.02 4.72 -11.05
C GLU A 60 -30.27 4.10 -11.66
N LYS A 61 -30.81 4.67 -12.74
CA LYS A 61 -31.96 4.11 -13.42
C LYS A 61 -31.63 2.76 -14.07
N ALA A 62 -30.48 2.65 -14.72
CA ALA A 62 -30.03 1.38 -15.29
C ALA A 62 -29.82 0.30 -14.22
N LYS A 63 -29.18 0.65 -13.09
CA LYS A 63 -29.04 -0.21 -11.91
C LYS A 63 -30.41 -0.73 -11.44
N LEU A 64 -31.40 0.15 -11.28
CA LEU A 64 -32.74 -0.26 -10.84
C LEU A 64 -33.41 -1.22 -11.82
N SER A 65 -33.23 -1.01 -13.13
CA SER A 65 -33.75 -1.91 -14.17
C SER A 65 -33.04 -3.28 -14.17
N ALA A 66 -31.74 -3.32 -13.89
CA ALA A 66 -30.98 -4.56 -13.79
C ALA A 66 -31.46 -5.46 -12.64
N ARG A 67 -31.99 -4.88 -11.55
CA ARG A 67 -32.53 -5.66 -10.42
C ARG A 67 -33.64 -6.63 -10.82
N SER A 68 -34.42 -6.36 -11.86
CA SER A 68 -35.50 -7.25 -12.29
C SER A 68 -35.06 -8.34 -13.27
N THR A 69 -33.78 -8.38 -13.66
CA THR A 69 -33.29 -9.19 -14.76
C THR A 69 -32.46 -10.37 -14.27
N ALA A 70 -32.71 -11.57 -14.80
CA ALA A 70 -31.92 -12.76 -14.53
C ALA A 70 -30.89 -13.02 -15.65
N GLY A 71 -29.82 -13.74 -15.33
CA GLY A 71 -28.72 -13.97 -16.26
C GLY A 71 -27.76 -12.79 -16.31
N ASN A 72 -26.93 -12.75 -17.35
CA ASN A 72 -25.96 -11.68 -17.54
C ASN A 72 -26.66 -10.37 -17.94
N VAL A 73 -26.23 -9.26 -17.34
CA VAL A 73 -26.76 -7.92 -17.61
C VAL A 73 -25.62 -6.97 -17.91
N ASN A 74 -25.63 -6.33 -19.07
CA ASN A 74 -24.68 -5.31 -19.46
C ASN A 74 -25.35 -3.93 -19.36
N ILE A 75 -24.77 -3.06 -18.54
CA ILE A 75 -25.10 -1.63 -18.46
C ILE A 75 -24.01 -0.91 -19.26
N ASN A 76 -24.34 -0.53 -20.49
CA ASN A 76 -23.47 0.14 -21.44
C ASN A 76 -23.62 1.65 -21.35
N LEU A 77 -22.58 2.32 -20.85
CA LEU A 77 -22.51 3.77 -20.75
C LEU A 77 -21.99 4.32 -22.08
N ARG A 78 -22.74 5.24 -22.70
CA ARG A 78 -22.32 5.97 -23.88
C ARG A 78 -21.25 7.01 -23.51
N GLY A 79 -20.40 7.37 -24.46
CA GLY A 79 -19.29 8.28 -24.29
C GLY A 79 -19.73 9.64 -23.72
N GLY A 80 -18.94 10.14 -22.77
CA GLY A 80 -19.23 11.40 -22.09
C GLY A 80 -18.84 11.39 -20.61
N VAL A 81 -19.21 12.50 -19.95
CA VAL A 81 -18.96 12.71 -18.51
C VAL A 81 -20.26 12.55 -17.74
N TYR A 82 -20.22 11.73 -16.70
CA TYR A 82 -21.32 11.47 -15.77
C TYR A 82 -20.93 12.02 -14.40
N GLU A 83 -21.42 13.22 -14.06
CA GLU A 83 -21.16 13.86 -12.77
C GLU A 83 -22.12 13.33 -11.70
N LEU A 84 -21.56 12.89 -10.57
CA LEU A 84 -22.27 12.32 -9.44
C LEU A 84 -22.24 13.26 -8.25
N SER A 85 -23.42 13.53 -7.70
CA SER A 85 -23.55 14.20 -6.39
C SER A 85 -23.57 13.22 -5.22
N ASN A 86 -23.80 11.93 -5.49
CA ASN A 86 -23.85 10.87 -4.49
C ASN A 86 -23.25 9.58 -5.07
N PRO A 87 -22.76 8.65 -4.22
CA PRO A 87 -22.25 7.37 -4.69
C PRO A 87 -23.32 6.50 -5.37
N ILE A 88 -22.92 5.72 -6.37
CA ILE A 88 -23.70 4.60 -6.88
C ILE A 88 -23.62 3.45 -5.86
N ASN A 89 -24.57 3.45 -4.92
CA ASN A 89 -24.69 2.39 -3.92
C ASN A 89 -25.25 1.12 -4.55
N LEU A 90 -24.53 0.01 -4.39
CA LEU A 90 -24.88 -1.32 -4.88
C LEU A 90 -25.05 -2.24 -3.68
N THR A 91 -26.26 -2.76 -3.46
CA THR A 91 -26.56 -3.67 -2.35
C THR A 91 -26.75 -5.10 -2.86
N SER A 92 -27.08 -6.03 -1.97
CA SER A 92 -27.43 -7.41 -2.36
C SER A 92 -28.53 -7.47 -3.43
N ALA A 93 -29.45 -6.49 -3.48
CA ALA A 93 -30.50 -6.39 -4.49
C ALA A 93 -29.97 -6.12 -5.90
N ASP A 94 -28.75 -5.58 -6.01
CA ASP A 94 -28.06 -5.25 -7.26
C ASP A 94 -27.13 -6.38 -7.74
N SER A 95 -27.08 -7.50 -7.01
CA SER A 95 -26.25 -8.65 -7.37
C SER A 95 -26.75 -9.31 -8.65
N GLY A 96 -25.82 -9.92 -9.39
CA GLY A 96 -26.15 -10.80 -10.49
C GLY A 96 -27.10 -11.93 -10.07
N LYS A 97 -28.10 -12.22 -10.91
CA LYS A 97 -29.18 -13.17 -10.61
C LYS A 97 -29.09 -14.42 -11.47
N GLY A 98 -29.47 -15.56 -10.89
CA GLY A 98 -29.44 -16.85 -11.60
C GLY A 98 -28.02 -17.28 -12.02
N GLY A 99 -26.99 -16.85 -11.29
CA GLY A 99 -25.59 -17.09 -11.61
C GLY A 99 -24.98 -16.13 -12.65
N GLY A 100 -25.75 -15.15 -13.15
CA GLY A 100 -25.24 -14.14 -14.07
C GLY A 100 -24.42 -13.04 -13.41
N VAL A 101 -23.76 -12.21 -14.22
CA VAL A 101 -22.96 -11.05 -13.80
C VAL A 101 -23.62 -9.76 -14.27
N VAL A 102 -23.61 -8.72 -13.42
CA VAL A 102 -23.98 -7.35 -13.83
C VAL A 102 -22.71 -6.57 -14.18
N THR A 103 -22.56 -6.18 -15.44
CA THR A 103 -21.39 -5.47 -15.95
C THR A 103 -21.71 -3.99 -16.19
N TYR A 104 -21.00 -3.09 -15.52
CA TYR A 104 -20.99 -1.65 -15.80
C TYR A 104 -19.79 -1.36 -16.70
N GLN A 105 -20.04 -0.90 -17.93
CA GLN A 105 -18.97 -0.74 -18.91
C GLN A 105 -19.19 0.42 -19.88
N SER A 106 -18.12 0.89 -20.52
CA SER A 106 -18.25 1.72 -21.71
C SER A 106 -18.94 0.96 -22.84
N TYR A 107 -19.71 1.68 -23.66
CA TYR A 107 -20.20 1.13 -24.90
C TYR A 107 -19.07 1.08 -25.92
N GLN A 108 -18.63 -0.13 -26.28
CA GLN A 108 -17.50 -0.33 -27.20
C GLN A 108 -16.26 0.43 -26.72
N ASN A 109 -15.63 1.21 -27.61
CA ASN A 109 -14.42 1.99 -27.34
C ASN A 109 -14.72 3.46 -26.97
N GLU A 110 -15.99 3.79 -26.68
CA GLU A 110 -16.35 5.14 -26.26
C GLU A 110 -15.72 5.47 -24.88
N VAL A 111 -15.20 6.69 -24.72
CA VAL A 111 -14.59 7.13 -23.46
C VAL A 111 -15.69 7.56 -22.48
N VAL A 112 -15.75 6.89 -21.33
CA VAL A 112 -16.71 7.18 -20.26
C VAL A 112 -15.99 7.63 -19.01
N VAL A 113 -16.30 8.85 -18.57
CA VAL A 113 -15.80 9.41 -17.32
C VAL A 113 -16.94 9.48 -16.31
N VAL A 114 -16.81 8.77 -15.19
CA VAL A 114 -17.72 8.86 -14.05
C VAL A 114 -17.00 9.59 -12.93
N ARG A 115 -17.58 10.71 -12.50
CA ARG A 115 -16.86 11.71 -11.73
C ARG A 115 -17.65 12.14 -10.50
N GLY A 116 -16.98 12.23 -9.35
CA GLY A 116 -17.59 12.58 -8.06
C GLY A 116 -17.57 14.06 -7.72
N SER A 117 -17.33 14.95 -8.69
CA SER A 117 -17.11 16.37 -8.48
C SER A 117 -18.10 17.25 -9.22
N LYS A 118 -18.16 18.51 -8.77
CA LYS A 118 -18.97 19.56 -9.39
C LYS A 118 -18.07 20.71 -9.85
N ALA A 119 -18.30 21.17 -11.08
CA ALA A 119 -17.67 22.38 -11.59
C ALA A 119 -18.22 23.62 -10.86
N LEU A 120 -17.33 24.54 -10.49
CA LEU A 120 -17.65 25.82 -9.88
C LEU A 120 -17.83 26.88 -10.97
N ALA A 121 -18.81 27.77 -10.77
CA ALA A 121 -19.06 28.90 -11.67
C ALA A 121 -19.19 30.21 -10.89
N GLY A 122 -19.01 31.33 -11.59
CA GLY A 122 -19.16 32.67 -11.02
C GLY A 122 -17.92 33.18 -10.28
N PHE A 123 -16.72 32.85 -10.77
CA PHE A 123 -15.48 33.41 -10.24
C PHE A 123 -15.40 34.93 -10.46
N THR A 124 -14.92 35.65 -9.46
CA THR A 124 -14.72 37.10 -9.51
C THR A 124 -13.29 37.46 -9.11
N ALA A 125 -12.66 38.37 -9.85
CA ALA A 125 -11.32 38.84 -9.54
C ALA A 125 -11.38 39.79 -8.34
N ILE A 126 -10.51 39.58 -7.35
CA ILE A 126 -10.42 40.41 -6.13
C ILE A 126 -9.08 41.16 -6.01
N GLY A 127 -8.28 41.17 -7.07
CA GLY A 127 -6.95 41.79 -7.12
C GLY A 127 -5.81 40.83 -6.80
N GLY A 128 -4.58 41.21 -7.13
CA GLY A 128 -3.39 40.39 -6.88
C GLY A 128 -3.33 39.06 -7.64
N GLY A 129 -4.10 38.91 -8.73
CA GLY A 129 -4.22 37.64 -9.46
C GLY A 129 -5.14 36.61 -8.81
N ILE A 130 -5.82 36.96 -7.70
CA ILE A 130 -6.70 36.08 -6.96
C ILE A 130 -8.13 36.19 -7.48
N TYR A 131 -8.76 35.04 -7.62
CA TYR A 131 -10.17 34.89 -7.94
C TYR A 131 -10.89 34.21 -6.78
N GLU A 132 -12.11 34.63 -6.50
CA GLU A 132 -12.97 34.00 -5.49
C GLU A 132 -14.28 33.49 -6.10
N VAL A 133 -14.85 32.47 -5.48
CA VAL A 133 -16.18 31.94 -5.80
C VAL A 133 -16.96 31.60 -4.54
N ASP A 134 -18.25 31.94 -4.53
CA ASP A 134 -19.18 31.60 -3.45
C ASP A 134 -19.73 30.18 -3.63
N LEU A 135 -19.46 29.32 -2.64
CA LEU A 135 -19.95 27.94 -2.64
C LEU A 135 -21.46 27.87 -2.42
N THR A 136 -22.07 28.81 -1.70
CA THR A 136 -23.53 28.86 -1.50
C THR A 136 -24.25 29.08 -2.82
N ALA A 137 -23.75 30.02 -3.65
CA ALA A 137 -24.26 30.24 -5.00
C ALA A 137 -24.13 28.99 -5.90
N ASN A 138 -23.14 28.13 -5.62
CA ASN A 138 -22.94 26.85 -6.28
C ASN A 138 -23.68 25.69 -5.60
N GLY A 139 -24.54 25.93 -4.60
CA GLY A 139 -25.28 24.88 -3.88
C GLY A 139 -24.41 24.00 -2.97
N LEU A 140 -23.23 24.49 -2.58
CA LEU A 140 -22.21 23.81 -1.78
C LEU A 140 -21.92 24.54 -0.46
N GLY A 141 -22.86 25.36 0.04
CA GLY A 141 -22.65 26.20 1.24
C GLY A 141 -22.46 25.45 2.57
N THR A 142 -22.55 24.11 2.58
CA THR A 142 -22.24 23.24 3.73
C THR A 142 -21.07 22.29 3.44
N GLN A 143 -20.48 22.39 2.25
CA GLN A 143 -19.42 21.49 1.80
C GLN A 143 -18.08 21.93 2.39
N THR A 144 -17.40 21.02 3.09
CA THR A 144 -15.97 21.17 3.36
C THR A 144 -15.20 20.83 2.10
N VAL A 145 -14.34 21.75 1.64
CA VAL A 145 -13.49 21.52 0.47
C VAL A 145 -12.15 20.98 0.93
N LYS A 146 -11.83 19.75 0.51
CA LYS A 146 -10.53 19.10 0.79
C LYS A 146 -9.57 19.16 -0.40
N ASP A 147 -10.11 19.30 -1.60
CA ASP A 147 -9.37 19.32 -2.85
C ASP A 147 -10.05 20.26 -3.85
N LEU A 148 -9.23 20.88 -4.68
CA LEU A 148 -9.63 21.68 -5.83
C LEU A 148 -8.91 21.15 -7.07
N PHE A 149 -9.61 21.01 -8.18
CA PHE A 149 -9.04 20.59 -9.45
C PHE A 149 -9.22 21.68 -10.51
N VAL A 150 -8.20 21.86 -11.35
CA VAL A 150 -8.25 22.71 -12.55
C VAL A 150 -7.93 21.82 -13.73
N ASN A 151 -8.88 21.66 -14.66
CA ASN A 151 -8.77 20.77 -15.83
C ASN A 151 -8.30 19.34 -15.45
N GLY A 152 -8.75 18.84 -14.29
CA GLY A 152 -8.42 17.50 -13.79
C GLY A 152 -7.05 17.39 -13.09
N VAL A 153 -6.33 18.50 -12.89
CA VAL A 153 -5.08 18.56 -12.10
C VAL A 153 -5.38 19.06 -10.69
N ARG A 154 -4.96 18.32 -9.67
CA ARG A 154 -5.11 18.70 -8.26
C ARG A 154 -4.28 19.95 -7.96
N GLN A 155 -4.91 20.95 -7.36
CA GLN A 155 -4.26 22.20 -6.96
C GLN A 155 -3.75 22.14 -5.53
N ILE A 156 -2.72 22.93 -5.25
CA ILE A 156 -2.01 22.93 -3.97
C ILE A 156 -2.77 23.84 -2.99
N PRO A 157 -3.17 23.37 -1.79
CA PRO A 157 -3.65 24.29 -0.77
C PRO A 157 -2.58 25.35 -0.49
N ALA A 158 -2.98 26.62 -0.38
CA ALA A 158 -2.13 27.75 -0.03
C ALA A 158 -1.24 27.39 1.15
N ARG A 159 0.08 27.32 0.95
CA ARG A 159 1.00 26.71 1.93
C ARG A 159 2.30 27.45 2.06
N TYR A 160 2.91 27.31 3.23
CA TYR A 160 4.30 27.74 3.44
C TYR A 160 5.19 26.60 3.94
N PRO A 161 6.37 26.42 3.33
CA PRO A 161 6.81 27.07 2.09
C PRO A 161 5.97 26.66 0.87
N ASN A 162 5.99 27.50 -0.16
CA ASN A 162 5.35 27.19 -1.44
C ASN A 162 5.96 25.91 -2.00
N TYR A 163 5.13 25.09 -2.64
CA TYR A 163 5.57 23.81 -3.19
C TYR A 163 6.60 24.01 -4.32
N ILE A 164 7.68 23.24 -4.25
CA ILE A 164 8.70 23.13 -5.29
C ILE A 164 8.76 21.66 -5.70
N ALA A 165 8.62 21.39 -7.00
CA ALA A 165 8.72 20.04 -7.53
C ALA A 165 10.05 19.40 -7.12
N PRO A 166 10.03 18.18 -6.55
CA PRO A 166 11.24 17.55 -6.02
C PRO A 166 12.22 17.20 -7.14
N ASN A 167 13.52 17.30 -6.85
CA ASN A 167 14.58 16.89 -7.78
C ASN A 167 15.40 15.73 -7.18
N PHE A 168 15.04 14.50 -7.55
CA PHE A 168 15.69 13.27 -7.10
C PHE A 168 17.12 13.07 -7.62
N SER A 169 17.65 13.97 -8.45
CA SER A 169 19.07 14.00 -8.79
C SER A 169 19.94 14.70 -7.72
N LYS A 170 19.33 15.43 -6.78
CA LYS A 170 20.02 16.12 -5.69
C LYS A 170 20.13 15.24 -4.44
N THR A 171 21.07 15.59 -3.57
CA THR A 171 21.19 15.00 -2.22
C THR A 171 19.94 15.25 -1.37
N ASP A 172 19.44 16.48 -1.35
CA ASP A 172 18.13 16.84 -0.80
C ASP A 172 17.16 17.16 -1.94
N PRO A 173 16.28 16.22 -2.33
CA PRO A 173 15.32 16.44 -3.40
C PRO A 173 14.19 17.38 -2.99
N TRP A 174 13.99 17.62 -1.69
CA TRP A 174 12.88 18.37 -1.14
C TRP A 174 13.31 19.74 -0.59
N GLU A 175 14.53 20.17 -0.90
CA GLU A 175 15.09 21.46 -0.53
C GLU A 175 14.09 22.60 -0.77
N GLY A 176 13.87 23.43 0.24
CA GLY A 176 12.96 24.59 0.17
C GLY A 176 11.47 24.29 0.41
N ASN A 177 11.05 23.02 0.49
CA ASN A 177 9.62 22.68 0.68
C ASN A 177 9.15 22.68 2.15
N PHE A 178 10.05 22.79 3.12
CA PHE A 178 9.74 22.55 4.54
C PHE A 178 10.31 23.62 5.47
N VAL A 179 9.60 23.85 6.57
CA VAL A 179 10.12 24.47 7.80
C VAL A 179 10.39 23.38 8.84
N PHE A 180 11.09 23.74 9.92
CA PHE A 180 11.61 22.76 10.89
C PHE A 180 11.28 23.12 12.33
N ALA A 181 11.00 22.08 13.12
CA ALA A 181 10.86 22.19 14.56
C ALA A 181 12.18 22.67 15.19
N ALA A 182 12.11 23.65 16.09
CA ALA A 182 13.27 24.23 16.76
C ALA A 182 13.95 23.24 17.70
N SER A 183 15.20 23.54 18.08
CA SER A 183 16.01 22.72 19.00
C SER A 183 15.39 22.55 20.38
N ASN A 184 14.56 23.50 20.82
CA ASN A 184 13.84 23.47 22.09
C ASN A 184 12.40 22.93 21.99
N THR A 185 12.05 22.25 20.87
CA THR A 185 10.75 21.59 20.73
C THR A 185 10.62 20.48 21.78
N PRO A 186 9.56 20.49 22.62
CA PRO A 186 9.35 19.45 23.61
C PRO A 186 8.82 18.16 22.95
N GLU A 187 9.13 17.01 23.57
CA GLU A 187 8.62 15.69 23.15
C GLU A 187 7.14 15.52 23.53
N VAL A 188 6.27 16.17 22.77
CA VAL A 188 4.81 16.13 22.94
C VAL A 188 4.13 15.94 21.58
N LYS A 189 2.84 15.62 21.61
CA LYS A 189 2.05 15.33 20.39
C LYS A 189 1.15 16.48 19.94
N ASN A 190 1.06 17.57 20.70
CA ASN A 190 -0.01 18.57 20.54
C ASN A 190 0.45 19.99 20.20
N LYS A 191 1.76 20.22 20.02
CA LYS A 191 2.31 21.53 19.63
C LYS A 191 3.73 21.42 19.10
N VAL A 192 4.09 22.31 18.18
CA VAL A 192 5.47 22.46 17.69
C VAL A 192 6.02 23.85 18.06
N VAL A 193 7.28 23.89 18.49
CA VAL A 193 8.04 25.15 18.55
C VAL A 193 8.77 25.29 17.23
N TYR A 194 8.52 26.36 16.48
CA TYR A 194 9.11 26.55 15.16
C TYR A 194 10.41 27.35 15.20
N SER A 195 11.26 27.14 14.19
CA SER A 195 12.54 27.84 14.04
C SER A 195 12.37 29.36 13.96
N ASP A 196 13.34 30.11 14.47
CA ASP A 196 13.38 31.57 14.37
C ASP A 196 13.47 32.10 12.93
N THR A 197 13.94 31.28 12.00
CA THR A 197 13.92 31.56 10.56
C THR A 197 12.52 31.52 9.94
N PHE A 198 11.52 30.94 10.62
CA PHE A 198 10.14 30.89 10.13
C PHE A 198 9.37 32.12 10.63
N THR A 199 9.39 33.19 9.84
CA THR A 199 8.84 34.52 10.23
C THR A 199 7.40 34.77 9.75
N ARG A 200 6.88 33.96 8.82
CA ARG A 200 5.51 34.09 8.28
C ARG A 200 4.40 34.14 9.34
N PRO A 201 4.47 33.39 10.46
CA PRO A 201 3.44 33.46 11.49
C PRO A 201 3.19 34.87 12.06
N GLU A 202 4.15 35.79 11.95
CA GLU A 202 3.98 37.17 12.39
C GLU A 202 2.94 37.95 11.58
N SER A 203 2.78 37.64 10.28
CA SER A 203 1.82 38.29 9.39
C SER A 203 0.41 37.69 9.41
N TRP A 204 0.21 36.50 10.00
CA TRP A 204 -1.10 35.84 9.97
C TRP A 204 -2.12 36.55 10.85
N SER A 205 -3.27 36.89 10.26
CA SER A 205 -4.41 37.48 10.95
C SER A 205 -5.31 36.41 11.58
N ASN A 206 -5.53 35.29 10.90
CA ASN A 206 -6.34 34.18 11.39
C ASN A 206 -5.72 32.80 11.06
N PRO A 207 -4.70 32.37 11.82
CA PRO A 207 -4.02 31.11 11.56
C PRO A 207 -4.89 29.87 11.85
N THR A 208 -6.02 30.02 12.55
CA THR A 208 -6.88 28.88 12.92
C THR A 208 -7.70 28.32 11.75
N THR A 209 -7.66 28.98 10.58
CA THR A 209 -8.16 28.39 9.32
C THR A 209 -7.23 27.28 8.79
N GLY A 210 -5.98 27.26 9.26
CA GLY A 210 -4.89 26.49 8.68
C GLY A 210 -4.70 25.09 9.26
N SER A 211 -4.11 24.25 8.40
CA SER A 211 -3.46 22.95 8.62
C SER A 211 -2.01 23.05 9.13
N VAL A 212 -1.53 22.12 9.95
CA VAL A 212 -0.09 21.74 9.99
C VAL A 212 0.04 20.33 9.42
N ASN A 213 0.85 20.17 8.37
CA ASN A 213 1.25 18.86 7.85
C ASN A 213 2.68 18.57 8.33
N ILE A 214 2.81 17.65 9.29
CA ILE A 214 4.05 17.42 10.04
C ILE A 214 4.44 15.95 10.05
N TYR A 215 5.74 15.69 9.85
CA TYR A 215 6.30 14.35 9.92
C TYR A 215 6.84 14.11 11.34
N SER A 216 5.93 13.69 12.22
CA SER A 216 6.23 13.46 13.64
C SER A 216 7.11 12.24 13.87
N GLY A 217 7.91 12.26 14.94
CA GLY A 217 8.79 11.15 15.30
C GLY A 217 9.92 11.00 14.27
N PRO A 218 10.27 9.77 13.86
CA PRO A 218 11.41 9.51 12.97
C PRO A 218 10.99 9.54 11.49
N ASN A 219 10.12 10.47 11.06
CA ASN A 219 9.85 10.76 9.64
C ASN A 219 9.26 9.62 8.76
N TYR A 220 8.71 8.53 9.34
CA TYR A 220 7.99 7.50 8.56
C TYR A 220 6.47 7.74 8.47
N TRP A 221 5.95 8.80 9.11
CA TRP A 221 4.53 9.13 9.20
C TRP A 221 4.31 10.64 9.16
N ASN A 222 3.33 11.10 8.38
CA ASN A 222 2.83 12.48 8.47
C ASN A 222 1.44 12.54 9.13
N SER A 223 1.20 13.63 9.83
CA SER A 223 -0.11 13.98 10.38
C SER A 223 -0.52 15.35 9.85
N ILE A 224 -1.79 15.48 9.46
CA ILE A 224 -2.41 16.76 9.08
C ILE A 224 -3.37 17.13 10.20
N VAL A 225 -3.04 18.16 10.97
CA VAL A 225 -3.77 18.54 12.19
C VAL A 225 -4.15 20.02 12.17
N PRO A 226 -5.39 20.39 12.55
CA PRO A 226 -5.83 21.79 12.63
C PRO A 226 -4.92 22.64 13.50
N ILE A 227 -4.73 23.91 13.17
CA ILE A 227 -4.11 24.89 14.08
C ILE A 227 -5.17 25.36 15.08
N SER A 228 -4.97 25.10 16.37
CA SER A 228 -5.88 25.54 17.43
C SER A 228 -5.54 26.93 17.95
N ALA A 229 -4.24 27.25 18.08
CA ALA A 229 -3.76 28.54 18.53
C ALA A 229 -2.30 28.80 18.12
N LEU A 230 -1.98 30.07 17.83
CA LEU A 230 -0.62 30.54 17.59
C LEU A 230 -0.15 31.41 18.75
N ASN A 231 1.03 31.11 19.31
CA ASN A 231 1.75 32.00 20.23
C ASN A 231 3.01 32.52 19.54
N LYS A 232 2.98 33.78 19.11
CA LYS A 232 4.07 34.47 18.41
C LYS A 232 5.32 34.62 19.27
N ALA A 233 5.17 35.14 20.50
CA ALA A 233 6.29 35.34 21.43
C ALA A 233 7.02 34.03 21.77
N GLY A 234 6.28 32.94 21.94
CA GLY A 234 6.83 31.62 22.22
C GLY A 234 7.16 30.78 20.98
N ARG A 235 7.00 31.34 19.77
CA ARG A 235 7.11 30.62 18.48
C ARG A 235 6.46 29.24 18.48
N THR A 236 5.24 29.16 18.98
CA THR A 236 4.54 27.89 19.16
C THR A 236 3.25 27.86 18.35
N ILE A 237 3.06 26.78 17.57
CA ILE A 237 1.79 26.42 16.96
C ILE A 237 1.21 25.27 17.77
N ASN A 238 0.00 25.47 18.33
CA ASN A 238 -0.74 24.43 19.03
C ASN A 238 -1.67 23.73 18.04
N PHE A 239 -1.79 22.41 18.18
CA PHE A 239 -2.61 21.58 17.32
C PHE A 239 -4.02 21.43 17.91
N GLY A 240 -5.00 21.22 17.04
CA GLY A 240 -6.37 20.87 17.42
C GLY A 240 -6.55 19.42 17.82
N SER A 241 -5.57 18.57 17.49
CA SER A 241 -5.53 17.14 17.83
C SER A 241 -4.08 16.66 17.94
N ASP A 242 -3.88 15.58 18.68
CA ASP A 242 -2.56 14.94 18.78
C ASP A 242 -2.10 14.36 17.42
N VAL A 243 -0.82 14.52 17.13
CA VAL A 243 -0.14 13.77 16.06
C VAL A 243 0.18 12.34 16.51
N THR A 244 0.54 11.46 15.58
CA THR A 244 0.75 10.04 15.89
C THR A 244 1.91 9.82 16.87
N TYR A 245 3.05 10.46 16.61
CA TYR A 245 4.29 10.30 17.40
C TYR A 245 4.69 11.60 18.10
N ASN A 246 5.50 11.48 19.15
CA ASN A 246 6.07 12.66 19.80
C ASN A 246 6.89 13.46 18.78
N LEU A 247 6.79 14.79 18.86
CA LEU A 247 7.59 15.67 18.04
C LEU A 247 9.03 15.72 18.55
N LEU A 248 9.96 15.71 17.60
CA LEU A 248 11.39 15.78 17.86
C LEU A 248 11.99 17.05 17.24
N PRO A 249 13.05 17.61 17.84
CA PRO A 249 13.82 18.70 17.23
C PRO A 249 14.23 18.42 15.78
N GLY A 250 13.92 19.39 14.91
CA GLY A 250 14.16 19.32 13.47
C GLY A 250 13.24 18.39 12.69
N ASN A 251 12.14 17.89 13.27
CA ASN A 251 11.02 17.38 12.48
C ASN A 251 10.58 18.44 11.47
N ARG A 252 10.37 17.99 10.23
CA ARG A 252 9.95 18.87 9.13
C ARG A 252 8.44 18.96 9.06
N PHE A 253 7.96 20.14 8.67
CA PHE A 253 6.54 20.38 8.45
C PHE A 253 6.33 21.53 7.47
N PHE A 254 5.08 21.71 7.06
CA PHE A 254 4.60 22.93 6.41
C PHE A 254 3.22 23.27 6.97
N VAL A 255 2.79 24.50 6.76
CA VAL A 255 1.44 24.95 7.08
C VAL A 255 0.65 25.12 5.80
N GLU A 256 -0.65 24.91 5.86
CA GLU A 256 -1.53 25.01 4.69
C GLU A 256 -2.88 25.63 5.04
N ASN A 257 -3.62 26.11 4.04
CA ASN A 257 -4.93 26.76 4.17
C ASN A 257 -4.92 28.00 5.11
N ILE A 258 -3.90 28.84 4.98
CA ILE A 258 -3.84 30.16 5.62
C ILE A 258 -3.96 31.22 4.53
N ARG A 259 -4.86 32.19 4.70
CA ARG A 259 -5.19 33.17 3.65
C ARG A 259 -3.95 33.92 3.17
N GLU A 260 -3.08 34.33 4.07
CA GLU A 260 -1.86 35.07 3.78
C GLU A 260 -0.80 34.25 3.03
N GLU A 261 -0.94 32.91 3.00
CA GLU A 261 -0.07 31.99 2.25
C GLU A 261 -0.64 31.64 0.86
N LEU A 262 -1.73 32.30 0.43
CA LEU A 262 -2.21 32.24 -0.95
C LEU A 262 -1.41 33.26 -1.77
N ASP A 263 -0.25 32.85 -2.27
CA ASP A 263 0.69 33.78 -2.91
C ASP A 263 1.42 33.22 -4.15
N ALA A 264 1.19 31.96 -4.54
CA ALA A 264 1.73 31.36 -5.76
C ALA A 264 0.65 30.88 -6.75
N PRO A 265 0.94 30.87 -8.06
CA PRO A 265 0.07 30.24 -9.06
C PRO A 265 -0.22 28.76 -8.76
N GLY A 266 -1.48 28.37 -8.91
CA GLY A 266 -1.97 27.03 -8.59
C GLY A 266 -2.32 26.83 -7.11
N GLU A 267 -2.15 27.84 -6.27
CA GLU A 267 -2.57 27.77 -4.88
C GLU A 267 -4.04 28.15 -4.69
N TRP A 268 -4.69 27.52 -3.70
CA TRP A 268 -6.07 27.83 -3.34
C TRP A 268 -6.28 27.85 -1.82
N PHE A 269 -7.27 28.63 -1.38
CA PHE A 269 -7.65 28.80 0.03
C PHE A 269 -9.15 28.56 0.20
N PHE A 270 -9.51 27.75 1.19
CA PHE A 270 -10.89 27.52 1.59
C PHE A 270 -11.24 28.37 2.82
N ASP A 271 -12.09 29.39 2.60
CA ASP A 271 -12.71 30.14 3.67
C ASP A 271 -14.00 29.45 4.09
N ALA A 272 -13.92 28.58 5.09
CA ALA A 272 -15.08 27.87 5.62
C ALA A 272 -16.13 28.83 6.22
N SER A 273 -15.70 29.98 6.75
CA SER A 273 -16.60 30.94 7.41
C SER A 273 -17.40 31.74 6.39
N ALA A 274 -16.74 32.21 5.33
CA ALA A 274 -17.36 32.92 4.22
C ALA A 274 -17.99 31.97 3.19
N LYS A 275 -17.71 30.66 3.29
CA LYS A 275 -18.12 29.63 2.32
C LYS A 275 -17.60 29.93 0.92
N LYS A 276 -16.33 30.32 0.83
CA LYS A 276 -15.67 30.69 -0.42
C LYS A 276 -14.45 29.84 -0.69
N VAL A 277 -14.16 29.66 -1.98
CA VAL A 277 -12.85 29.22 -2.46
C VAL A 277 -12.17 30.40 -3.13
N LEU A 278 -10.92 30.64 -2.76
CA LEU A 278 -10.04 31.58 -3.42
C LEU A 278 -8.95 30.79 -4.16
N LEU A 279 -8.56 31.24 -5.35
CA LEU A 279 -7.61 30.58 -6.22
C LEU A 279 -6.71 31.63 -6.90
N ILE A 280 -5.40 31.39 -6.94
CA ILE A 280 -4.53 31.99 -7.95
C ILE A 280 -4.42 30.96 -9.08
N PRO A 281 -5.04 31.17 -10.25
CA PRO A 281 -5.02 30.17 -11.31
C PRO A 281 -3.60 29.85 -11.76
N PRO A 282 -3.30 28.59 -12.13
CA PRO A 282 -2.08 28.27 -12.85
C PRO A 282 -1.91 29.14 -14.11
N ALA A 283 -0.68 29.33 -14.54
CA ALA A 283 -0.40 30.07 -15.77
C ALA A 283 -1.14 29.43 -16.97
N GLY A 284 -1.71 30.27 -17.83
CA GLY A 284 -2.45 29.83 -19.02
C GLY A 284 -3.91 29.45 -18.79
N ILE A 285 -4.37 29.39 -17.53
CA ILE A 285 -5.77 29.06 -17.21
C ILE A 285 -6.67 30.29 -17.40
N ASN A 286 -7.73 30.10 -18.18
CA ASN A 286 -8.85 31.04 -18.28
C ASN A 286 -9.95 30.64 -17.30
N ILE A 287 -10.01 31.36 -16.19
CA ILE A 287 -10.98 31.15 -15.09
C ILE A 287 -12.46 31.08 -15.54
N ASN A 288 -12.81 31.68 -16.67
CA ASN A 288 -14.20 31.75 -17.14
C ASN A 288 -14.60 30.58 -18.05
N SER A 289 -13.63 29.84 -18.62
CA SER A 289 -13.90 28.75 -19.57
C SER A 289 -13.29 27.42 -19.16
N ASP A 290 -12.18 27.43 -18.43
CA ASP A 290 -11.56 26.21 -17.91
C ASP A 290 -12.36 25.62 -16.75
N ARG A 291 -12.27 24.29 -16.61
CA ARG A 291 -13.04 23.57 -15.60
C ARG A 291 -12.32 23.62 -14.26
N ILE A 292 -12.93 24.32 -13.30
CA ILE A 292 -12.50 24.34 -11.90
C ILE A 292 -13.53 23.57 -11.08
N SER A 293 -13.13 22.57 -10.30
CA SER A 293 -14.07 21.67 -9.63
C SER A 293 -13.66 21.26 -8.23
N VAL A 294 -14.67 20.88 -7.45
CA VAL A 294 -14.51 20.32 -6.11
C VAL A 294 -15.19 18.95 -6.02
N PRO A 295 -14.53 17.92 -5.45
CA PRO A 295 -15.17 16.66 -5.15
C PRO A 295 -16.33 16.84 -4.16
N ILE A 296 -17.47 16.21 -4.43
CA ILE A 296 -18.70 16.27 -3.60
C ILE A 296 -19.27 14.90 -3.24
N SER A 297 -18.94 13.85 -4.00
CA SER A 297 -19.31 12.48 -3.68
C SER A 297 -18.18 11.77 -2.95
N ASN A 298 -18.50 11.08 -1.85
CA ASN A 298 -17.53 10.25 -1.12
C ASN A 298 -16.93 9.13 -1.97
N TYR A 299 -17.77 8.47 -2.77
CA TYR A 299 -17.37 7.36 -3.64
C TYR A 299 -17.99 7.48 -5.02
N ILE A 300 -17.42 6.80 -6.02
CA ILE A 300 -18.08 6.62 -7.32
C ILE A 300 -19.01 5.41 -7.24
N PHE A 301 -18.47 4.24 -6.92
CA PHE A 301 -19.24 3.02 -6.69
C PHE A 301 -19.02 2.47 -5.28
N ASN A 302 -20.10 2.03 -4.64
CA ASN A 302 -20.06 1.40 -3.31
C ASN A 302 -20.83 0.07 -3.29
N PRO A 303 -20.20 -1.03 -3.75
CA PRO A 303 -20.68 -2.39 -3.48
C PRO A 303 -20.64 -2.70 -1.98
N ASN A 304 -21.80 -2.93 -1.39
CA ASN A 304 -21.96 -3.25 0.02
C ASN A 304 -22.93 -4.43 0.17
N GLY A 305 -22.37 -5.62 0.34
CA GLY A 305 -23.12 -6.88 0.30
C GLY A 305 -23.61 -7.27 -1.10
N ALA A 306 -23.08 -6.66 -2.16
CA ALA A 306 -23.42 -6.96 -3.55
C ALA A 306 -22.47 -8.01 -4.12
N ASN A 307 -22.96 -8.87 -5.01
CA ASN A 307 -22.16 -9.96 -5.57
C ASN A 307 -22.28 -10.06 -7.10
N ASN A 308 -21.28 -10.67 -7.74
CA ASN A 308 -21.27 -10.95 -9.18
C ASN A 308 -21.42 -9.67 -10.03
N ILE A 309 -20.52 -8.71 -9.81
CA ILE A 309 -20.51 -7.41 -10.50
C ILE A 309 -19.16 -7.18 -11.16
N LYS A 310 -19.17 -6.67 -12.39
CA LYS A 310 -17.98 -6.23 -13.12
C LYS A 310 -18.02 -4.73 -13.42
N PHE A 311 -16.92 -4.03 -13.18
CA PHE A 311 -16.65 -2.67 -13.68
C PHE A 311 -15.57 -2.76 -14.76
N SER A 312 -15.80 -2.18 -15.93
CA SER A 312 -14.98 -2.43 -17.11
C SER A 312 -14.82 -1.17 -17.97
N HIS A 313 -13.59 -0.78 -18.34
CA HIS A 313 -13.36 0.31 -19.30
C HIS A 313 -13.96 1.68 -18.87
N LEU A 314 -13.89 1.99 -17.57
CA LEU A 314 -14.37 3.25 -17.02
C LEU A 314 -13.21 4.12 -16.53
N VAL A 315 -13.34 5.45 -16.67
CA VAL A 315 -12.53 6.41 -15.92
C VAL A 315 -13.33 6.84 -14.69
N LEU A 316 -12.79 6.57 -13.49
CA LEU A 316 -13.40 6.93 -12.20
C LEU A 316 -12.55 8.00 -11.52
N GLU A 317 -13.10 9.20 -11.29
CA GLU A 317 -12.28 10.33 -10.82
C GLU A 317 -12.97 11.35 -9.90
N GLU A 318 -12.13 12.13 -9.21
CA GLU A 318 -12.51 13.30 -8.40
C GLU A 318 -13.56 12.99 -7.31
N SER A 319 -13.31 11.99 -6.46
CA SER A 319 -14.12 11.65 -5.28
C SER A 319 -13.49 12.14 -3.97
N GLN A 320 -14.32 12.45 -2.98
CA GLN A 320 -13.90 12.96 -1.66
C GLN A 320 -13.23 11.92 -0.76
N ARG A 321 -13.36 10.64 -1.12
CA ARG A 321 -12.71 9.52 -0.42
C ARG A 321 -12.16 8.54 -1.44
N HIS A 322 -12.86 7.43 -1.68
CA HIS A 322 -12.41 6.35 -2.56
C HIS A 322 -13.08 6.43 -3.92
N ALA A 323 -12.50 5.90 -4.99
CA ALA A 323 -13.30 5.71 -6.21
C ALA A 323 -14.26 4.53 -6.04
N LEU A 324 -13.72 3.40 -5.56
CA LEU A 324 -14.45 2.16 -5.30
C LEU A 324 -14.29 1.76 -3.83
N TYR A 325 -15.41 1.59 -3.14
CA TYR A 325 -15.41 1.09 -1.75
C TYR A 325 -16.28 -0.17 -1.65
N LEU A 326 -15.64 -1.33 -1.53
CA LEU A 326 -16.26 -2.65 -1.51
C LEU A 326 -16.31 -3.17 -0.08
N ILE A 327 -17.50 -3.49 0.41
CA ILE A 327 -17.73 -3.98 1.77
C ILE A 327 -18.49 -5.29 1.69
N SER A 328 -17.95 -6.35 2.30
CA SER A 328 -18.59 -7.67 2.42
C SER A 328 -19.23 -8.16 1.12
N SER A 329 -18.54 -7.94 0.00
CA SER A 329 -19.02 -8.19 -1.37
C SER A 329 -18.22 -9.32 -2.01
N LYS A 330 -18.86 -10.13 -2.86
CA LYS A 330 -18.24 -11.34 -3.44
C LYS A 330 -18.24 -11.32 -4.96
N ASP A 331 -17.24 -11.92 -5.58
CA ASP A 331 -17.17 -12.05 -7.04
C ASP A 331 -17.28 -10.69 -7.75
N ILE A 332 -16.46 -9.73 -7.30
CA ILE A 332 -16.39 -8.40 -7.90
C ILE A 332 -15.15 -8.32 -8.79
N THR A 333 -15.32 -7.87 -10.03
CA THR A 333 -14.22 -7.65 -10.97
C THR A 333 -14.10 -6.17 -11.32
N ILE A 334 -12.90 -5.61 -11.20
CA ILE A 334 -12.56 -4.25 -11.66
C ILE A 334 -11.48 -4.43 -12.72
N ASP A 335 -11.82 -4.15 -13.97
CA ASP A 335 -11.02 -4.54 -15.13
C ASP A 335 -10.85 -3.40 -16.12
N ASN A 336 -9.65 -3.29 -16.68
CA ASN A 336 -9.33 -2.37 -17.78
C ASN A 336 -9.81 -0.92 -17.57
N SER A 337 -9.72 -0.41 -16.33
CA SER A 337 -10.25 0.90 -15.94
C SER A 337 -9.15 1.85 -15.48
N VAL A 338 -9.46 3.15 -15.48
CA VAL A 338 -8.59 4.20 -14.95
C VAL A 338 -9.22 4.76 -13.68
N ILE A 339 -8.47 4.76 -12.58
CA ILE A 339 -8.91 5.28 -11.29
C ILE A 339 -7.94 6.39 -10.88
N ARG A 340 -8.43 7.62 -10.73
CA ARG A 340 -7.54 8.75 -10.42
C ARG A 340 -8.16 9.87 -9.61
N ASN A 341 -7.33 10.79 -9.13
CA ASN A 341 -7.78 12.04 -8.50
C ASN A 341 -8.71 11.83 -7.29
N THR A 342 -8.45 10.81 -6.46
CA THR A 342 -9.23 10.55 -5.25
C THR A 342 -8.60 11.27 -4.05
N THR A 343 -9.40 11.82 -3.13
CA THR A 343 -8.85 12.44 -1.89
C THR A 343 -8.27 11.40 -0.93
N GLU A 344 -8.79 10.17 -0.92
CA GLU A 344 -8.22 9.04 -0.18
C GLU A 344 -7.75 8.00 -1.22
N ARG A 345 -8.16 6.74 -1.06
CA ARG A 345 -7.68 5.60 -1.85
C ARG A 345 -8.29 5.49 -3.24
N GLY A 346 -7.61 4.83 -4.17
CA GLY A 346 -8.24 4.44 -5.45
C GLY A 346 -9.34 3.40 -5.23
N ILE A 347 -8.93 2.20 -4.80
CA ILE A 347 -9.82 1.06 -4.53
C ILE A 347 -9.63 0.61 -3.08
N PHE A 348 -10.73 0.47 -2.33
CA PHE A 348 -10.71 -0.06 -0.98
C PHE A 348 -11.66 -1.26 -0.84
N VAL A 349 -11.11 -2.42 -0.52
CA VAL A 349 -11.84 -3.66 -0.22
C VAL A 349 -11.78 -3.91 1.28
N GLN A 350 -12.93 -4.07 1.92
CA GLN A 350 -13.03 -4.26 3.36
C GLN A 350 -14.02 -5.37 3.74
N GLY A 351 -13.94 -5.81 5.00
CA GLY A 351 -14.93 -6.67 5.62
C GLY A 351 -14.71 -8.14 5.30
N SER A 352 -15.81 -8.83 5.00
CA SER A 352 -15.83 -10.23 4.58
C SER A 352 -15.93 -10.38 3.05
N SER A 353 -15.33 -9.44 2.32
CA SER A 353 -15.30 -9.51 0.86
C SER A 353 -14.50 -10.73 0.39
N GLU A 354 -14.88 -11.33 -0.73
CA GLU A 354 -14.23 -12.54 -1.28
C GLU A 354 -14.13 -12.47 -2.80
N ARG A 355 -13.12 -13.11 -3.38
CA ARG A 355 -12.99 -13.27 -4.84
C ARG A 355 -13.11 -11.95 -5.61
N VAL A 356 -12.54 -10.89 -5.02
CA VAL A 356 -12.38 -9.59 -5.69
C VAL A 356 -11.15 -9.64 -6.58
N SER A 357 -11.33 -9.34 -7.86
CA SER A 357 -10.27 -9.34 -8.87
C SER A 357 -10.08 -7.93 -9.42
N ILE A 358 -8.87 -7.38 -9.25
CA ILE A 358 -8.49 -6.03 -9.69
C ILE A 358 -7.43 -6.20 -10.78
N ASN A 359 -7.84 -6.06 -12.04
CA ASN A 359 -7.05 -6.47 -13.19
C ASN A 359 -6.87 -5.37 -14.24
N ASN A 360 -5.69 -5.26 -14.83
CA ASN A 360 -5.46 -4.42 -16.03
C ASN A 360 -5.81 -2.93 -15.82
N ASN A 361 -5.70 -2.38 -14.61
CA ASN A 361 -6.09 -1.00 -14.33
C ASN A 361 -4.88 -0.04 -14.30
N ILE A 362 -5.15 1.25 -14.54
CA ILE A 362 -4.24 2.33 -14.15
C ILE A 362 -4.84 2.99 -12.89
N ILE A 363 -4.06 3.09 -11.81
CA ILE A 363 -4.44 3.79 -10.59
C ILE A 363 -3.40 4.85 -10.25
N HIS A 364 -3.78 6.12 -10.19
CA HIS A 364 -2.84 7.21 -9.91
C HIS A 364 -3.46 8.47 -9.30
N ASP A 365 -2.64 9.40 -8.83
CA ASP A 365 -3.07 10.66 -8.21
C ASP A 365 -4.04 10.46 -7.03
N THR A 366 -3.85 9.37 -6.26
CA THR A 366 -4.65 9.06 -5.07
C THR A 366 -4.07 9.79 -3.86
N GLY A 367 -4.93 10.34 -3.00
CA GLY A 367 -4.49 11.06 -1.81
C GLY A 367 -3.88 10.16 -0.74
N ASP A 368 -4.24 8.87 -0.72
CA ASP A 368 -3.68 7.83 0.15
C ASP A 368 -3.26 6.61 -0.70
N ASP A 369 -3.49 5.37 -0.24
CA ASP A 369 -3.14 4.15 -0.96
C ASP A 369 -3.76 4.05 -2.37
N GLY A 370 -3.04 3.44 -3.32
CA GLY A 370 -3.61 3.13 -4.63
C GLY A 370 -4.71 2.07 -4.53
N ILE A 371 -4.33 0.90 -4.02
CA ILE A 371 -5.23 -0.23 -3.72
C ILE A 371 -5.04 -0.65 -2.26
N MET A 372 -6.12 -0.74 -1.49
CA MET A 372 -6.12 -1.34 -0.16
C MET A 372 -7.10 -2.51 -0.07
N ILE A 373 -6.62 -3.63 0.46
CA ILE A 373 -7.45 -4.75 0.92
C ILE A 373 -7.25 -4.89 2.43
N ASP A 374 -8.33 -4.76 3.18
CA ASP A 374 -8.34 -4.91 4.65
C ASP A 374 -9.40 -5.91 5.06
N GLN A 375 -8.96 -7.15 5.28
CA GLN A 375 -9.84 -8.25 5.63
C GLN A 375 -10.14 -8.23 7.13
N THR A 376 -11.05 -7.35 7.54
CA THR A 376 -11.42 -7.14 8.94
C THR A 376 -12.25 -8.28 9.54
N ASP A 377 -12.75 -9.22 8.71
CA ASP A 377 -13.30 -10.48 9.19
C ASP A 377 -12.16 -11.46 9.49
N TYR A 378 -11.80 -11.56 10.77
CA TYR A 378 -10.72 -12.42 11.23
C TYR A 378 -11.01 -13.91 11.11
N SER A 379 -12.23 -14.34 10.75
CA SER A 379 -12.55 -15.77 10.58
C SER A 379 -11.72 -16.42 9.46
N TYR A 380 -11.33 -15.68 8.42
CA TYR A 380 -10.46 -16.20 7.36
C TYR A 380 -9.07 -16.52 7.89
N ARG A 381 -8.47 -15.60 8.66
CA ARG A 381 -7.19 -15.84 9.32
C ARG A 381 -7.31 -16.98 10.32
N LYS A 382 -8.32 -16.98 11.19
CA LYS A 382 -8.53 -18.01 12.21
C LYS A 382 -8.64 -19.42 11.62
N ASN A 383 -9.27 -19.53 10.45
CA ASN A 383 -9.47 -20.81 9.77
C ASN A 383 -8.48 -21.04 8.62
N LEU A 384 -7.46 -20.20 8.37
CA LEU A 384 -6.61 -20.24 7.15
C LEU A 384 -7.43 -20.48 5.87
N SER A 385 -8.52 -19.73 5.72
CA SER A 385 -9.40 -19.80 4.55
C SER A 385 -9.00 -18.71 3.57
N SER A 386 -8.65 -19.09 2.35
CA SER A 386 -8.31 -18.11 1.31
C SER A 386 -9.50 -17.20 1.02
N SER A 387 -9.22 -15.91 0.91
CA SER A 387 -10.17 -14.88 0.46
C SER A 387 -10.43 -14.93 -1.05
N GLY A 388 -9.51 -15.53 -1.81
CA GLY A 388 -9.55 -15.59 -3.28
C GLY A 388 -9.34 -14.23 -3.97
N HIS A 389 -8.84 -13.22 -3.27
CA HIS A 389 -8.53 -11.93 -3.86
C HIS A 389 -7.35 -12.00 -4.84
N SER A 390 -7.41 -11.20 -5.90
CA SER A 390 -6.30 -11.04 -6.85
C SER A 390 -6.12 -9.58 -7.29
N ILE A 391 -4.86 -9.14 -7.38
CA ILE A 391 -4.44 -7.83 -7.88
C ILE A 391 -3.42 -8.10 -8.99
N THR A 392 -3.83 -8.00 -10.25
CA THR A 392 -2.95 -8.38 -11.37
C THR A 392 -2.88 -7.39 -12.52
N ASN A 393 -1.72 -7.28 -13.17
CA ASN A 393 -1.57 -6.46 -14.39
C ASN A 393 -1.94 -4.98 -14.22
N ASN A 394 -1.84 -4.44 -13.01
CA ASN A 394 -2.15 -3.02 -12.76
C ASN A 394 -0.89 -2.16 -12.84
N ARG A 395 -1.06 -0.89 -13.22
CA ARG A 395 -0.07 0.17 -13.04
C ARG A 395 -0.53 1.08 -11.91
N VAL A 396 0.26 1.21 -10.85
CA VAL A 396 -0.10 1.98 -9.66
C VAL A 396 1.01 2.97 -9.33
N TYR A 397 0.74 4.26 -9.44
CA TYR A 397 1.76 5.30 -9.29
C TYR A 397 1.22 6.65 -8.84
N LEU A 398 2.08 7.55 -8.37
CA LEU A 398 1.67 8.85 -7.81
C LEU A 398 0.56 8.74 -6.75
N VAL A 399 0.69 7.76 -5.86
CA VAL A 399 -0.21 7.57 -4.71
C VAL A 399 0.26 8.42 -3.52
N GLY A 400 -0.55 8.52 -2.46
CA GLY A 400 -0.20 9.27 -1.26
C GLY A 400 0.07 10.76 -1.51
N GLN A 401 -0.72 11.39 -2.39
CA GLN A 401 -0.57 12.82 -2.69
C GLN A 401 -0.83 13.71 -1.45
N ILE A 402 -1.61 13.21 -0.48
CA ILE A 402 -1.97 13.92 0.76
C ILE A 402 -1.37 13.19 1.97
N ILE A 403 -1.58 11.88 2.05
CA ILE A 403 -1.14 10.99 3.11
C ILE A 403 0.16 10.30 2.70
N LYS A 404 1.25 10.65 3.35
CA LYS A 404 2.62 10.33 2.94
C LYS A 404 3.11 8.97 3.41
N TRP A 405 2.33 8.31 4.25
CA TRP A 405 2.50 6.89 4.59
C TRP A 405 1.66 5.95 3.71
N GLY A 406 1.00 6.48 2.68
CA GLY A 406 0.28 5.70 1.67
C GLY A 406 1.20 4.76 0.87
N SER A 407 0.65 3.65 0.40
CA SER A 407 1.36 2.64 -0.38
C SER A 407 0.73 2.44 -1.76
N GLY A 408 1.49 1.93 -2.72
CA GLY A 408 0.91 1.54 -4.02
C GLY A 408 -0.18 0.48 -3.82
N ILE A 409 0.22 -0.66 -3.25
CA ILE A 409 -0.69 -1.74 -2.88
C ILE A 409 -0.51 -2.06 -1.40
N LYS A 410 -1.61 -2.06 -0.62
CA LYS A 410 -1.63 -2.38 0.80
C LYS A 410 -2.60 -3.53 1.08
N ALA A 411 -2.12 -4.59 1.71
CA ALA A 411 -2.93 -5.73 2.14
C ALA A 411 -2.78 -5.97 3.64
N SER A 412 -3.90 -6.06 4.35
CA SER A 412 -3.97 -6.28 5.79
C SER A 412 -4.90 -7.45 6.13
N SER A 413 -4.40 -8.34 6.99
CA SER A 413 -5.10 -9.53 7.49
C SER A 413 -5.59 -10.51 6.41
N THR A 414 -5.02 -10.45 5.20
CA THR A 414 -5.46 -11.29 4.08
C THR A 414 -4.94 -12.71 4.19
N VAL A 415 -5.73 -13.67 3.70
CA VAL A 415 -5.28 -15.06 3.50
C VAL A 415 -5.39 -15.42 2.03
N GLY A 416 -4.33 -15.97 1.44
CA GLY A 416 -4.33 -16.50 0.08
C GLY A 416 -4.51 -15.45 -1.02
N LEU A 417 -4.02 -14.22 -0.79
CA LEU A 417 -4.03 -13.13 -1.76
C LEU A 417 -2.97 -13.37 -2.85
N LYS A 418 -3.30 -13.06 -4.11
CA LYS A 418 -2.34 -13.01 -5.21
C LYS A 418 -2.10 -11.56 -5.66
N ILE A 419 -0.84 -11.13 -5.67
CA ILE A 419 -0.39 -9.84 -6.22
C ILE A 419 0.63 -10.13 -7.31
N ALA A 420 0.24 -10.05 -8.57
CA ALA A 420 1.09 -10.50 -9.66
C ALA A 420 1.13 -9.58 -10.88
N ASN A 421 2.29 -9.48 -11.53
CA ASN A 421 2.43 -8.77 -12.80
C ASN A 421 2.02 -7.28 -12.70
N ASN A 422 2.21 -6.64 -11.54
CA ASN A 422 1.91 -5.21 -11.40
C ASN A 422 3.16 -4.35 -11.60
N GLU A 423 2.97 -3.13 -12.07
CA GLU A 423 3.97 -2.06 -12.03
C GLU A 423 3.59 -1.10 -10.90
N VAL A 424 4.46 -0.91 -9.92
CA VAL A 424 4.20 -0.03 -8.77
C VAL A 424 5.36 0.93 -8.60
N TYR A 425 5.10 2.23 -8.76
CA TYR A 425 6.17 3.22 -8.74
C TYR A 425 5.77 4.60 -8.25
N ASP A 426 6.76 5.44 -7.99
CA ASP A 426 6.58 6.83 -7.57
C ASP A 426 5.69 6.96 -6.31
N THR A 427 6.00 6.15 -5.30
CA THR A 427 5.28 6.12 -4.02
C THR A 427 6.01 6.91 -2.94
N PRO A 428 5.31 7.61 -2.03
CA PRO A 428 5.95 8.39 -0.97
C PRO A 428 6.58 7.50 0.11
N ARG A 429 5.94 6.35 0.39
CA ARG A 429 6.43 5.26 1.25
C ARG A 429 6.45 3.96 0.43
N VAL A 430 5.88 2.88 0.95
CA VAL A 430 6.03 1.51 0.43
C VAL A 430 5.41 1.33 -0.97
N GLY A 431 6.05 0.50 -1.80
CA GLY A 431 5.43 -0.02 -3.03
C GLY A 431 4.30 -1.00 -2.71
N ILE A 432 4.67 -2.19 -2.20
CA ILE A 432 3.74 -3.26 -1.79
C ILE A 432 3.89 -3.55 -0.28
N PHE A 433 2.82 -3.30 0.50
CA PHE A 433 2.75 -3.53 1.94
C PHE A 433 1.85 -4.72 2.27
N LEU A 434 2.34 -5.67 3.10
CA LEU A 434 1.64 -6.94 3.36
C LEU A 434 1.61 -7.31 4.85
N VAL A 435 0.43 -7.68 5.33
CA VAL A 435 0.21 -8.37 6.61
C VAL A 435 -0.80 -9.47 6.36
N GLY A 436 -0.41 -10.74 6.52
CA GLY A 436 -1.29 -11.84 6.17
C GLY A 436 -0.63 -13.22 6.13
N ASN A 437 -1.39 -14.18 5.61
CA ASN A 437 -0.97 -15.56 5.41
C ASN A 437 -1.06 -15.94 3.94
N ASP A 438 -0.18 -16.83 3.49
CA ASP A 438 -0.28 -17.45 2.17
C ASP A 438 -0.39 -16.46 1.00
N THR A 439 0.14 -15.24 1.18
CA THR A 439 0.12 -14.23 0.13
C THR A 439 1.24 -14.50 -0.85
N VAL A 440 0.92 -14.50 -2.14
CA VAL A 440 1.89 -14.65 -3.22
C VAL A 440 2.08 -13.31 -3.90
N VAL A 441 3.28 -12.76 -3.81
CA VAL A 441 3.73 -11.55 -4.50
C VAL A 441 4.74 -11.94 -5.56
N GLU A 442 4.28 -11.99 -6.81
CA GLU A 442 5.09 -12.54 -7.90
C GLU A 442 5.17 -11.70 -9.17
N SER A 443 6.33 -11.69 -9.82
CA SER A 443 6.49 -11.04 -11.13
C SER A 443 6.07 -9.57 -11.16
N ASN A 444 6.17 -8.84 -10.03
CA ASN A 444 5.90 -7.42 -9.99
C ASN A 444 7.17 -6.62 -10.30
N HIS A 445 6.98 -5.49 -10.96
CA HIS A 445 7.99 -4.47 -11.17
C HIS A 445 7.74 -3.32 -10.20
N VAL A 446 8.61 -3.15 -9.20
CA VAL A 446 8.44 -2.17 -8.13
C VAL A 446 9.63 -1.23 -8.12
N HIS A 447 9.42 0.06 -8.39
CA HIS A 447 10.55 0.99 -8.48
C HIS A 447 10.25 2.40 -8.00
N ASN A 448 11.28 3.19 -7.73
CA ASN A 448 11.13 4.59 -7.33
C ASN A 448 10.21 4.79 -6.10
N THR A 449 10.29 3.89 -5.12
CA THR A 449 9.46 3.94 -3.91
C THR A 449 10.13 4.76 -2.81
N ASN A 450 9.43 5.02 -1.70
CA ASN A 450 9.96 5.71 -0.51
C ASN A 450 10.51 7.11 -0.80
N ARG A 451 9.85 7.86 -1.69
CA ARG A 451 10.31 9.19 -2.13
C ARG A 451 10.21 10.30 -1.08
N GLU A 452 9.42 10.10 -0.03
CA GLU A 452 9.15 11.11 0.97
C GLU A 452 9.42 10.68 2.40
N THR A 453 9.41 9.39 2.72
CA THR A 453 9.56 8.90 4.11
C THR A 453 10.78 8.02 4.28
N GLN A 454 11.05 7.58 5.50
CA GLN A 454 12.06 6.57 5.82
C GLN A 454 11.41 5.31 6.45
N ASP A 455 12.22 4.30 6.76
CA ASP A 455 11.82 3.07 7.47
C ASP A 455 10.75 2.27 6.71
N SER A 456 11.19 1.74 5.57
CA SER A 456 10.32 1.17 4.54
C SER A 456 11.12 0.35 3.53
N GLY A 457 10.41 -0.37 2.64
CA GLY A 457 11.01 -1.06 1.50
C GLY A 457 10.13 -0.97 0.25
N GLY A 458 10.63 -1.44 -0.89
CA GLY A 458 9.84 -1.60 -2.11
C GLY A 458 8.72 -2.63 -1.89
N ILE A 459 9.09 -3.79 -1.35
CA ILE A 459 8.16 -4.78 -0.80
C ILE A 459 8.40 -4.86 0.70
N TYR A 460 7.34 -4.67 1.49
CA TYR A 460 7.41 -4.57 2.94
C TYR A 460 6.39 -5.50 3.60
N THR A 461 6.82 -6.24 4.63
CA THR A 461 5.97 -7.09 5.46
C THR A 461 6.16 -6.74 6.93
N ILE A 462 5.10 -6.81 7.73
CA ILE A 462 5.19 -6.75 9.19
C ILE A 462 4.23 -7.77 9.79
N ALA A 463 4.69 -8.55 10.77
CA ALA A 463 3.85 -9.59 11.37
C ALA A 463 3.49 -9.29 12.83
N ARG A 464 4.50 -9.05 13.68
CA ARG A 464 4.34 -9.00 15.16
C ARG A 464 3.49 -10.18 15.70
N SER A 465 3.57 -11.33 15.04
CA SER A 465 2.83 -12.56 15.30
C SER A 465 3.50 -13.72 14.55
N TRP A 466 3.74 -14.84 15.23
CA TRP A 466 4.23 -16.05 14.55
C TRP A 466 3.16 -16.76 13.71
N LEU A 467 1.89 -16.36 13.85
CA LEU A 467 0.80 -16.94 13.06
C LEU A 467 0.68 -16.30 11.68
N TYR A 468 1.20 -15.09 11.44
CA TYR A 468 1.33 -14.53 10.08
C TYR A 468 2.54 -15.14 9.38
N ARG A 469 2.29 -16.10 8.49
CA ARG A 469 3.35 -16.86 7.79
C ARG A 469 2.82 -17.53 6.52
N GLY A 470 3.73 -18.14 5.75
CA GLY A 470 3.42 -18.82 4.49
C GLY A 470 3.46 -17.89 3.26
N ASN A 471 3.94 -16.66 3.42
CA ASN A 471 4.01 -15.69 2.34
C ASN A 471 5.16 -16.02 1.38
N VAL A 472 4.98 -15.69 0.10
CA VAL A 472 5.93 -15.91 -0.98
C VAL A 472 6.17 -14.60 -1.72
N ILE A 473 7.44 -14.22 -1.86
CA ILE A 473 7.92 -13.09 -2.66
C ILE A 473 8.83 -13.69 -3.74
N ASN A 474 8.30 -13.85 -4.95
CA ASN A 474 8.93 -14.61 -6.02
C ASN A 474 9.07 -13.82 -7.32
N ASN A 475 10.20 -13.89 -8.02
CA ASN A 475 10.31 -13.37 -9.40
C ASN A 475 10.02 -11.87 -9.54
N ASN A 476 10.20 -11.04 -8.51
CA ASN A 476 9.97 -9.60 -8.62
C ASN A 476 11.25 -8.87 -9.06
N PHE A 477 11.09 -7.73 -9.74
CA PHE A 477 12.17 -6.77 -9.95
C PHE A 477 11.90 -5.53 -9.12
N VAL A 478 12.70 -5.35 -8.06
CA VAL A 478 12.58 -4.23 -7.12
C VAL A 478 13.80 -3.34 -7.27
N HIS A 479 13.65 -2.08 -7.68
CA HIS A 479 14.83 -1.23 -7.86
C HIS A 479 14.60 0.25 -7.57
N ASP A 480 15.70 0.97 -7.32
CA ASP A 480 15.66 2.42 -7.04
C ASP A 480 14.69 2.72 -5.88
N THR A 481 14.77 1.92 -4.82
CA THR A 481 14.08 2.25 -3.58
C THR A 481 14.78 3.46 -2.97
N GLY A 482 14.00 4.49 -2.66
CA GLY A 482 14.49 5.73 -2.10
C GLY A 482 14.56 5.67 -0.59
N GLY A 483 14.28 6.79 0.04
CA GLY A 483 14.19 6.94 1.48
C GLY A 483 14.68 8.33 1.84
N TYR A 484 13.92 9.06 2.63
CA TYR A 484 14.22 10.46 2.93
C TYR A 484 14.27 10.69 4.43
N GLY A 485 15.41 11.21 4.91
CA GLY A 485 15.69 11.32 6.33
C GLY A 485 16.87 12.22 6.65
N ARG A 486 17.29 12.20 7.92
CA ARG A 486 18.29 13.13 8.44
C ARG A 486 19.56 12.41 8.89
N SER A 487 20.71 12.84 8.38
CA SER A 487 22.04 12.49 8.90
C SER A 487 22.64 13.71 9.60
N GLY A 488 22.78 13.65 10.92
CA GLY A 488 23.14 14.84 11.72
C GLY A 488 22.06 15.91 11.60
N SER A 489 22.40 17.08 11.04
CA SER A 489 21.47 18.18 10.74
C SER A 489 21.07 18.27 9.26
N VAL A 490 21.58 17.38 8.40
CA VAL A 490 21.41 17.44 6.94
C VAL A 490 20.34 16.45 6.51
N TRP A 491 19.41 16.90 5.67
CA TRP A 491 18.43 16.03 5.03
C TRP A 491 19.02 15.40 3.77
N ILE A 492 18.81 14.10 3.61
CA ILE A 492 19.37 13.31 2.52
C ILE A 492 18.34 12.31 1.98
N PHE A 493 18.38 12.11 0.67
CA PHE A 493 17.71 11.02 -0.02
C PHE A 493 18.61 9.78 -0.07
N ASN A 494 18.03 8.62 -0.41
CA ASN A 494 18.63 7.31 -0.23
C ASN A 494 18.99 7.05 1.24
N TYR A 495 17.98 7.19 2.11
CA TYR A 495 18.11 7.07 3.55
C TYR A 495 17.17 6.03 4.15
N PHE A 496 17.75 5.10 4.93
CA PHE A 496 17.02 4.20 5.83
C PHE A 496 15.84 3.45 5.16
N SER A 497 16.16 2.73 4.09
CA SER A 497 15.21 1.92 3.33
C SER A 497 15.88 0.73 2.64
N TRP A 498 15.11 -0.32 2.37
CA TRP A 498 15.56 -1.56 1.75
C TRP A 498 14.80 -1.88 0.45
N GLY A 499 15.28 -2.86 -0.31
CA GLY A 499 14.52 -3.40 -1.43
C GLY A 499 13.34 -4.24 -0.94
N ILE A 500 13.64 -5.32 -0.22
CA ILE A 500 12.67 -6.19 0.44
C ILE A 500 12.86 -6.08 1.96
N TYR A 501 11.84 -5.64 2.68
CA TYR A 501 11.88 -5.47 4.13
C TYR A 501 10.91 -6.44 4.81
N LEU A 502 11.46 -7.50 5.39
CA LEU A 502 10.75 -8.36 6.33
C LEU A 502 10.87 -7.75 7.73
N ASP A 503 9.98 -6.81 8.03
CA ASP A 503 9.95 -6.05 9.28
C ASP A 503 9.42 -6.90 10.44
N ASP A 504 9.42 -6.31 11.64
CA ASP A 504 9.14 -6.88 12.96
C ASP A 504 8.41 -8.23 12.92
N PHE A 505 9.20 -9.27 13.19
CA PHE A 505 8.78 -10.65 13.40
C PHE A 505 8.12 -11.33 12.21
N SER A 506 8.22 -10.76 11.00
CA SER A 506 7.80 -11.42 9.76
C SER A 506 8.50 -12.76 9.61
N SER A 507 7.74 -13.85 9.67
CA SER A 507 8.26 -15.21 9.84
C SER A 507 7.71 -16.16 8.78
N GLY A 508 8.43 -17.25 8.50
CA GLY A 508 8.00 -18.27 7.54
C GLY A 508 7.74 -17.72 6.13
N THR A 509 8.46 -16.67 5.73
CA THR A 509 8.34 -16.06 4.39
C THR A 509 9.42 -16.61 3.46
N TRP A 510 9.03 -16.96 2.23
CA TRP A 510 9.93 -17.36 1.16
C TRP A 510 10.21 -16.19 0.23
N VAL A 511 11.47 -15.84 0.05
CA VAL A 511 11.95 -14.77 -0.83
C VAL A 511 12.90 -15.40 -1.83
N TYR A 512 12.48 -15.57 -3.08
CA TYR A 512 13.32 -16.21 -4.10
C TYR A 512 13.10 -15.71 -5.52
N ASN A 513 14.11 -15.90 -6.37
CA ASN A 513 14.10 -15.44 -7.76
C ASN A 513 13.86 -13.93 -7.91
N ASN A 514 14.17 -13.10 -6.92
CA ASN A 514 14.00 -11.65 -7.06
C ASN A 514 15.29 -11.02 -7.56
N VAL A 515 15.19 -10.02 -8.44
CA VAL A 515 16.25 -9.05 -8.67
C VAL A 515 15.94 -7.83 -7.82
N VAL A 516 16.88 -7.42 -6.99
CA VAL A 516 16.76 -6.24 -6.12
C VAL A 516 17.96 -5.35 -6.35
N ALA A 517 17.74 -4.14 -6.87
CA ALA A 517 18.82 -3.25 -7.30
C ALA A 517 18.74 -1.85 -6.67
N ARG A 518 19.90 -1.23 -6.39
CA ARG A 518 19.99 0.20 -6.02
C ARG A 518 19.11 0.57 -4.81
N SER A 519 19.21 -0.21 -3.74
CA SER A 519 18.52 0.05 -2.48
C SER A 519 19.45 0.71 -1.44
N PRO A 520 18.99 1.66 -0.61
CA PRO A 520 19.92 2.49 0.16
C PRO A 520 20.60 1.76 1.31
N LYS A 521 19.83 1.12 2.20
CA LYS A 521 20.39 0.36 3.32
C LYS A 521 20.83 -1.00 2.89
N GLY A 522 20.03 -1.72 2.09
CA GLY A 522 20.39 -3.01 1.52
C GLY A 522 19.28 -3.64 0.68
N GLY A 523 19.61 -4.75 0.01
CA GLY A 523 18.66 -5.48 -0.82
C GLY A 523 17.58 -6.21 -0.01
N VAL A 524 17.94 -6.77 1.15
CA VAL A 524 16.98 -7.46 2.04
C VAL A 524 17.27 -7.20 3.52
N GLN A 525 16.20 -7.04 4.29
CA GLN A 525 16.21 -6.95 5.75
C GLN A 525 15.32 -8.04 6.34
N VAL A 526 15.85 -8.81 7.28
CA VAL A 526 15.10 -9.76 8.13
C VAL A 526 15.16 -9.23 9.57
N HIS A 527 14.01 -8.88 10.12
CA HIS A 527 13.91 -8.12 11.36
C HIS A 527 13.12 -8.87 12.43
N GLY A 528 13.82 -9.53 13.36
CA GLY A 528 13.24 -10.26 14.49
C GLY A 528 12.49 -11.54 14.13
N GLY A 529 12.15 -11.75 12.85
CA GLY A 529 11.40 -12.90 12.36
C GLY A 529 12.20 -14.19 12.22
N ARG A 530 11.50 -15.33 12.22
CA ARG A 530 12.11 -16.67 12.20
C ARG A 530 11.61 -17.50 11.02
N ASP A 531 12.33 -18.58 10.72
CA ASP A 531 11.97 -19.54 9.68
C ASP A 531 11.83 -18.94 8.27
N ASN A 532 12.45 -17.79 8.01
CA ASN A 532 12.42 -17.17 6.68
C ASN A 532 13.47 -17.80 5.75
N THR A 533 13.14 -17.91 4.47
CA THR A 533 14.08 -18.42 3.45
C THR A 533 14.28 -17.38 2.37
N VAL A 534 15.49 -16.82 2.31
CA VAL A 534 15.96 -15.91 1.26
C VAL A 534 16.95 -16.67 0.38
N THR A 535 16.50 -17.10 -0.80
CA THR A 535 17.31 -17.95 -1.67
C THR A 535 17.15 -17.64 -3.14
N ASN A 536 18.18 -17.87 -3.95
CA ASN A 536 18.09 -17.69 -5.40
C ASN A 536 17.71 -16.27 -5.82
N ASN A 537 18.15 -15.24 -5.08
CA ASN A 537 17.95 -13.84 -5.44
C ASN A 537 19.23 -13.20 -5.97
N ILE A 538 19.09 -12.12 -6.73
CA ILE A 538 20.17 -11.24 -7.15
C ILE A 538 20.01 -9.92 -6.42
N PHE A 539 20.97 -9.57 -5.58
CA PHE A 539 21.05 -8.30 -4.89
C PHE A 539 22.17 -7.48 -5.53
N SER A 540 21.80 -6.40 -6.21
CA SER A 540 22.70 -5.58 -7.02
C SER A 540 22.83 -4.16 -6.48
N GLU A 541 24.05 -3.68 -6.28
CA GLU A 541 24.37 -2.27 -5.99
C GLU A 541 23.58 -1.67 -4.81
N SER A 542 23.67 -2.28 -3.62
CA SER A 542 23.24 -1.60 -2.39
C SER A 542 24.11 -0.36 -2.15
N LEU A 543 23.52 0.77 -1.75
CA LEU A 543 24.17 2.08 -1.91
C LEU A 543 25.00 2.55 -0.70
N THR A 544 24.52 2.38 0.53
CA THR A 544 25.05 3.18 1.67
C THR A 544 25.64 2.38 2.83
N GLU A 545 25.18 1.16 3.13
CA GLU A 545 25.62 0.49 4.37
C GLU A 545 25.91 -1.00 4.24
N SER A 546 24.92 -1.84 3.89
CA SER A 546 25.14 -3.29 3.72
C SER A 546 24.30 -3.90 2.60
N ASN A 547 24.64 -5.08 2.10
CA ASN A 547 23.79 -5.76 1.12
C ASN A 547 22.61 -6.51 1.78
N THR A 548 22.81 -7.02 2.98
CA THR A 548 21.80 -7.80 3.70
C THR A 548 21.86 -7.51 5.19
N TYR A 549 20.68 -7.40 5.79
CA TYR A 549 20.53 -7.19 7.23
C TYR A 549 19.80 -8.34 7.87
N LEU A 550 20.40 -8.86 8.93
CA LEU A 550 19.89 -9.97 9.72
C LEU A 550 19.87 -9.51 11.17
N GLN A 551 18.75 -8.94 11.56
CA GLN A 551 18.61 -8.24 12.83
C GLN A 551 17.64 -8.99 13.73
N GLY A 552 18.18 -9.82 14.62
CA GLY A 552 17.42 -10.35 15.74
C GLY A 552 17.06 -9.27 16.76
N ARG A 553 16.25 -9.65 17.74
CA ARG A 553 15.84 -8.81 18.87
C ARG A 553 16.28 -9.47 20.17
N ASP A 554 16.52 -8.65 21.19
CA ASP A 554 16.71 -9.17 22.54
C ASP A 554 15.41 -9.80 23.04
N VAL A 555 15.48 -10.99 23.64
CA VAL A 555 14.30 -11.69 24.16
C VAL A 555 13.58 -10.94 25.30
N SER A 556 14.21 -9.93 25.91
CA SER A 556 13.56 -9.07 26.90
C SER A 556 12.48 -8.16 26.31
N VAL A 557 12.41 -8.02 24.98
CA VAL A 557 11.36 -7.22 24.32
C VAL A 557 9.99 -7.86 24.55
N SER A 558 9.04 -7.05 25.04
CA SER A 558 7.69 -7.50 25.43
C SER A 558 6.92 -8.21 24.32
N LEU A 559 7.21 -7.91 23.04
CA LEU A 559 6.57 -8.53 21.87
C LEU A 559 6.72 -10.06 21.85
N TYR A 560 7.82 -10.63 22.35
CA TYR A 560 7.96 -12.09 22.42
C TYR A 560 6.90 -12.72 23.33
N SER A 561 6.63 -12.11 24.49
CA SER A 561 5.58 -12.58 25.40
C SER A 561 4.18 -12.46 24.77
N THR A 562 3.91 -11.39 24.01
CA THR A 562 2.65 -11.20 23.30
C THR A 562 2.43 -12.28 22.24
N MET A 563 3.44 -12.57 21.41
CA MET A 563 3.35 -13.61 20.38
C MET A 563 3.24 -15.01 20.97
N TRP A 564 3.94 -15.28 22.07
CA TRP A 564 3.80 -16.55 22.80
C TRP A 564 2.38 -16.73 23.34
N ASN A 565 1.81 -15.69 23.94
CA ASN A 565 0.44 -15.74 24.44
C ASN A 565 -0.58 -15.96 23.30
N GLU A 566 -0.35 -15.36 22.12
CA GLU A 566 -1.20 -15.61 20.94
C GLU A 566 -1.12 -17.07 20.49
N LEU A 567 0.09 -17.63 20.36
CA LEU A 567 0.31 -19.01 19.93
C LEU A 567 -0.22 -20.03 20.95
N SER A 568 0.15 -19.90 22.22
CA SER A 568 -0.24 -20.84 23.28
C SER A 568 -1.75 -20.83 23.57
N ALA A 569 -2.42 -19.69 23.40
CA ALA A 569 -3.87 -19.57 23.54
C ALA A 569 -4.63 -19.65 22.20
N MET A 570 -4.01 -20.09 21.11
CA MET A 570 -4.61 -19.95 19.77
C MET A 570 -5.99 -20.61 19.64
N SER A 571 -6.18 -21.81 20.19
CA SER A 571 -7.47 -22.52 20.17
C SER A 571 -8.53 -21.77 20.98
N ALA A 572 -8.14 -21.22 22.14
CA ALA A 572 -9.02 -20.39 22.96
C ALA A 572 -9.38 -19.06 22.27
N ASN A 573 -8.47 -18.53 21.44
CA ASN A 573 -8.69 -17.36 20.58
C ASN A 573 -9.48 -17.69 19.30
N GLY A 574 -9.84 -18.96 19.11
CA GLY A 574 -10.68 -19.45 18.02
C GLY A 574 -9.93 -19.72 16.71
N PHE A 575 -8.61 -19.84 16.74
CA PHE A 575 -7.83 -20.33 15.60
C PHE A 575 -7.95 -21.84 15.48
N ASP A 576 -7.96 -22.34 14.24
CA ASP A 576 -7.93 -23.77 13.93
C ASP A 576 -6.50 -24.30 14.11
N HIS A 577 -6.21 -24.76 15.33
CA HIS A 577 -4.90 -25.28 15.72
C HIS A 577 -4.40 -26.37 14.75
N ASP A 578 -5.22 -27.37 14.47
CA ASP A 578 -4.80 -28.53 13.67
C ASP A 578 -4.47 -28.10 12.24
N LYS A 579 -5.25 -27.19 11.67
CA LYS A 579 -4.97 -26.65 10.32
C LYS A 579 -3.69 -25.83 10.28
N TYR A 580 -3.44 -24.99 11.28
CA TYR A 580 -2.20 -24.21 11.37
C TYR A 580 -0.97 -25.09 11.52
N PHE A 581 -0.98 -26.07 12.43
CA PHE A 581 0.16 -26.94 12.68
C PHE A 581 0.39 -27.96 11.56
N ALA A 582 -0.67 -28.39 10.86
CA ALA A 582 -0.53 -29.21 9.67
C ALA A 582 0.11 -28.44 8.50
N LYS A 583 -0.22 -27.15 8.36
CA LYS A 583 0.30 -26.30 7.28
C LYS A 583 1.69 -25.72 7.58
N TYR A 584 1.93 -25.36 8.84
CA TYR A 584 3.14 -24.71 9.32
C TYR A 584 3.76 -25.52 10.47
N PRO A 585 4.36 -26.69 10.17
CA PRO A 585 4.89 -27.58 11.19
C PRO A 585 5.97 -26.93 12.06
N GLU A 586 6.65 -25.89 11.58
CA GLU A 586 7.68 -25.14 12.32
C GLU A 586 7.12 -24.46 13.57
N LEU A 587 5.80 -24.19 13.65
CA LEU A 587 5.16 -23.66 14.86
C LEU A 587 5.41 -24.57 16.09
N SER A 588 5.55 -25.89 15.88
CA SER A 588 5.85 -26.86 16.94
C SER A 588 7.23 -26.68 17.58
N THR A 589 8.14 -25.94 16.94
CA THR A 589 9.47 -25.66 17.46
C THR A 589 9.51 -24.45 18.39
N ILE A 590 8.39 -23.75 18.54
CA ILE A 590 8.26 -22.54 19.36
C ILE A 590 7.82 -22.94 20.78
N THR A 591 8.60 -22.54 21.78
CA THR A 591 8.38 -22.84 23.21
C THR A 591 8.18 -21.57 24.05
N GLU A 592 7.65 -21.72 25.26
CA GLU A 592 7.40 -20.62 26.21
C GLU A 592 8.66 -19.81 26.52
N THR A 593 9.73 -20.53 26.88
CA THR A 593 11.01 -19.90 27.18
C THR A 593 11.80 -19.73 25.88
N MET A 594 11.76 -18.53 25.33
CA MET A 594 12.65 -18.12 24.23
C MET A 594 13.97 -17.63 24.79
N THR A 595 15.07 -18.08 24.18
CA THR A 595 16.41 -17.54 24.40
C THR A 595 16.82 -16.74 23.17
N ASN A 596 17.83 -15.88 23.27
CA ASN A 596 18.37 -15.20 22.09
C ASN A 596 18.71 -16.21 20.97
N ALA A 597 19.18 -17.42 21.34
CA ALA A 597 19.48 -18.50 20.40
C ALA A 597 18.26 -19.12 19.68
N THR A 598 17.07 -19.08 20.27
CA THR A 598 15.86 -19.75 19.72
C THR A 598 14.82 -18.79 19.19
N ALA A 599 14.93 -17.50 19.53
CA ALA A 599 13.96 -16.47 19.20
C ALA A 599 14.02 -16.01 17.74
N TYR A 600 15.23 -15.88 17.19
CA TYR A 600 15.51 -15.45 15.83
C TYR A 600 16.20 -16.59 15.06
N ALA A 601 15.49 -17.70 14.90
CA ALA A 601 16.01 -19.01 14.48
C ALA A 601 15.50 -19.43 13.08
N GLY A 602 16.13 -20.45 12.49
CA GLY A 602 15.67 -21.10 11.26
C GLY A 602 15.73 -20.27 9.97
N ASN A 603 16.33 -19.07 10.01
CA ASN A 603 16.45 -18.19 8.85
C ASN A 603 17.56 -18.66 7.90
N LYS A 604 17.29 -18.71 6.59
CA LYS A 604 18.22 -19.22 5.58
C LYS A 604 18.51 -18.15 4.53
N ILE A 605 19.77 -17.78 4.35
CA ILE A 605 20.27 -16.86 3.33
C ILE A 605 21.25 -17.63 2.45
N THR A 606 20.74 -18.28 1.40
CA THR A 606 21.54 -19.25 0.62
C THR A 606 21.33 -19.12 -0.88
N LYS A 607 22.35 -19.44 -1.68
CA LYS A 607 22.21 -19.44 -3.15
C LYS A 607 21.80 -18.08 -3.71
N ASN A 608 22.21 -16.98 -3.09
CA ASN A 608 21.98 -15.65 -3.63
C ASN A 608 23.23 -15.15 -4.34
N ILE A 609 23.08 -14.18 -5.23
CA ILE A 609 24.18 -13.42 -5.82
C ILE A 609 24.17 -12.01 -5.22
N PHE A 610 25.27 -11.62 -4.60
CA PHE A 610 25.52 -10.25 -4.13
C PHE A 610 26.52 -9.59 -5.07
N TYR A 611 26.07 -8.60 -5.84
CA TYR A 611 26.87 -7.92 -6.87
C TYR A 611 26.89 -6.42 -6.62
N PHE A 612 28.01 -5.87 -6.17
CA PHE A 612 28.11 -4.45 -5.79
C PHE A 612 29.51 -3.86 -6.06
N PRO A 613 30.07 -4.02 -7.28
CA PRO A 613 31.40 -3.50 -7.60
C PRO A 613 31.47 -1.97 -7.61
N SER A 614 30.35 -1.27 -7.75
CA SER A 614 30.33 0.21 -7.71
C SER A 614 30.41 0.76 -6.29
N HIS A 615 30.10 -0.07 -5.29
CA HIS A 615 30.09 0.29 -3.87
C HIS A 615 30.90 -0.71 -3.01
N PRO A 616 32.20 -0.94 -3.29
CA PRO A 616 32.99 -1.99 -2.66
C PRO A 616 33.19 -1.83 -1.14
N SER A 617 32.94 -0.62 -0.60
CA SER A 617 33.00 -0.31 0.84
C SER A 617 31.73 -0.69 1.61
N VAL A 618 30.62 -0.99 0.91
CA VAL A 618 29.38 -1.47 1.51
C VAL A 618 29.63 -2.86 2.09
N ARG A 619 29.13 -3.11 3.29
CA ARG A 619 29.33 -4.40 3.97
C ARG A 619 28.52 -5.48 3.27
N LEU A 620 28.97 -6.72 3.38
CA LEU A 620 28.18 -7.83 2.88
C LEU A 620 26.96 -8.06 3.78
N TYR A 621 27.21 -8.35 5.07
CA TYR A 621 26.16 -8.57 6.06
C TYR A 621 26.25 -7.59 7.22
N TRP A 622 25.11 -7.01 7.55
CA TRP A 622 24.84 -6.43 8.85
C TRP A 622 24.12 -7.46 9.71
N VAL A 623 24.68 -7.78 10.88
CA VAL A 623 24.12 -8.81 11.76
C VAL A 623 24.03 -8.29 13.19
N ARG A 624 22.92 -8.62 13.87
CA ARG A 624 22.73 -8.41 15.32
C ARG A 624 21.89 -9.57 15.86
N TYR A 625 22.32 -10.21 16.95
CA TYR A 625 21.63 -11.37 17.56
C TYR A 625 21.24 -12.48 16.57
N PHE A 626 22.05 -12.69 15.52
CA PHE A 626 21.76 -13.62 14.43
C PHE A 626 22.60 -14.91 14.50
N ILE A 627 23.85 -14.77 14.91
CA ILE A 627 24.84 -15.85 15.01
C ILE A 627 24.79 -16.46 16.39
N GLY A 628 24.93 -17.79 16.44
CA GLY A 628 24.66 -18.61 17.62
C GLY A 628 23.20 -19.08 17.73
N ASN A 629 22.30 -18.58 16.87
CA ASN A 629 20.90 -19.00 16.88
C ASN A 629 20.70 -20.31 16.12
N THR A 630 19.91 -21.20 16.70
CA THR A 630 19.70 -22.55 16.21
C THR A 630 19.10 -22.54 14.80
N GLY A 631 19.76 -23.21 13.86
CA GLY A 631 19.24 -23.46 12.52
C GLY A 631 19.30 -22.26 11.55
N ASN A 632 19.90 -21.13 11.93
CA ASN A 632 20.20 -20.07 10.96
C ASN A 632 21.34 -20.51 10.03
N VAL A 633 21.21 -20.22 8.74
CA VAL A 633 22.18 -20.59 7.71
C VAL A 633 22.47 -19.39 6.81
N VAL A 634 23.75 -19.03 6.68
CA VAL A 634 24.25 -18.13 5.63
C VAL A 634 25.40 -18.86 4.95
N ASP A 635 25.13 -19.36 3.75
CA ASP A 635 26.09 -20.20 3.01
C ASP A 635 25.68 -20.37 1.53
N TYR A 636 26.58 -20.88 0.69
CA TYR A 636 26.33 -21.16 -0.74
C TYR A 636 25.91 -19.94 -1.56
N ASN A 637 26.43 -18.75 -1.28
CA ASN A 637 26.17 -17.53 -2.04
C ASN A 637 27.34 -17.21 -3.00
N VAL A 638 27.07 -16.41 -4.03
CA VAL A 638 28.12 -15.77 -4.84
C VAL A 638 28.24 -14.32 -4.45
N ILE A 639 29.47 -13.86 -4.22
CA ILE A 639 29.75 -12.50 -3.77
C ILE A 639 30.75 -11.85 -4.71
N TRP A 640 30.41 -10.67 -5.23
CA TRP A 640 31.29 -9.86 -6.05
C TRP A 640 31.17 -8.38 -5.71
N ASN A 641 32.25 -7.81 -5.18
CA ASN A 641 32.38 -6.39 -4.84
C ASN A 641 33.51 -5.72 -5.62
N GLY A 642 33.88 -6.24 -6.80
CA GLY A 642 35.01 -5.71 -7.58
C GLY A 642 36.39 -6.16 -7.08
N GLY A 643 36.46 -7.20 -6.23
CA GLY A 643 37.73 -7.81 -5.80
C GLY A 643 38.37 -7.15 -4.56
N VAL A 644 37.60 -6.37 -3.81
CA VAL A 644 38.06 -5.74 -2.54
C VAL A 644 37.82 -6.69 -1.37
N ALA A 645 38.62 -6.60 -0.31
CA ALA A 645 38.41 -7.40 0.91
C ALA A 645 37.01 -7.18 1.48
N LEU A 646 36.30 -8.27 1.77
CA LEU A 646 34.95 -8.20 2.33
C LEU A 646 34.98 -7.82 3.82
N SER A 647 33.99 -7.03 4.22
CA SER A 647 33.70 -6.68 5.61
C SER A 647 32.31 -7.16 6.01
N VAL A 648 32.21 -7.64 7.25
CA VAL A 648 30.98 -8.12 7.87
C VAL A 648 30.84 -7.53 9.28
N THR A 649 29.62 -7.28 9.77
CA THR A 649 29.44 -6.85 11.16
C THR A 649 29.71 -8.00 12.12
N HIS A 650 30.29 -7.71 13.29
CA HIS A 650 30.49 -8.69 14.35
C HIS A 650 29.13 -9.06 14.99
N PRO A 651 28.80 -10.35 15.10
CA PRO A 651 27.49 -10.80 15.57
C PRO A 651 27.17 -10.51 17.03
N GLU A 652 28.16 -10.62 17.90
CA GLU A 652 28.03 -10.52 19.36
C GLU A 652 28.52 -9.18 19.92
N SER A 653 29.00 -8.27 19.06
CA SER A 653 29.55 -6.98 19.46
C SER A 653 29.06 -5.92 18.50
N ALA A 654 28.03 -5.18 18.92
CA ALA A 654 27.42 -4.14 18.12
C ALA A 654 28.47 -3.12 17.66
N GLY A 655 28.59 -2.93 16.35
CA GLY A 655 29.49 -1.94 15.74
C GLY A 655 30.92 -2.41 15.44
N SER A 656 31.34 -3.57 15.95
CA SER A 656 32.64 -4.16 15.58
C SER A 656 32.55 -4.81 14.18
N GLN A 657 33.63 -4.82 13.41
CA GLN A 657 33.69 -5.44 12.09
C GLN A 657 34.60 -6.68 12.10
N LEU A 658 34.25 -7.66 11.28
CA LEU A 658 35.02 -8.87 11.03
C LEU A 658 35.52 -8.87 9.58
N SER A 659 36.76 -9.32 9.40
CA SER A 659 37.23 -9.78 8.10
C SER A 659 36.49 -11.04 7.67
N TRP A 660 36.50 -11.32 6.37
CA TRP A 660 35.93 -12.55 5.81
C TRP A 660 36.51 -13.84 6.42
N ASP A 661 37.81 -13.88 6.68
CA ASP A 661 38.43 -15.07 7.28
C ASP A 661 38.01 -15.27 8.72
N GLN A 662 37.83 -14.18 9.49
CA GLN A 662 37.27 -14.27 10.83
C GLN A 662 35.81 -14.75 10.80
N TRP A 663 35.00 -14.23 9.86
CA TRP A 663 33.63 -14.69 9.66
C TRP A 663 33.55 -16.21 9.41
N LYS A 664 34.38 -16.73 8.48
CA LYS A 664 34.47 -18.17 8.22
C LYS A 664 34.99 -18.97 9.41
N ALA A 665 35.88 -18.40 10.22
CA ALA A 665 36.42 -19.07 11.40
C ALA A 665 35.34 -19.35 12.47
N PHE A 666 34.23 -18.62 12.47
CA PHE A 666 33.04 -18.95 13.27
C PHE A 666 32.22 -20.15 12.72
N GLY A 667 32.63 -20.73 11.59
CA GLY A 667 31.97 -21.88 10.95
C GLY A 667 30.83 -21.51 9.99
N TYR A 668 30.65 -20.23 9.70
CA TYR A 668 29.65 -19.74 8.76
C TYR A 668 30.22 -19.62 7.34
N ASP A 669 29.34 -19.74 6.34
CA ASP A 669 29.63 -19.31 4.97
C ASP A 669 30.85 -19.99 4.33
N THR A 670 30.98 -21.30 4.61
CA THR A 670 32.14 -22.11 4.23
C THR A 670 32.13 -22.55 2.77
N HIS A 671 30.99 -22.44 2.08
CA HIS A 671 30.80 -22.86 0.69
C HIS A 671 30.45 -21.70 -0.26
N SER A 672 30.35 -20.47 0.24
CA SER A 672 30.19 -19.30 -0.62
C SER A 672 31.43 -19.03 -1.47
N VAL A 673 31.19 -18.50 -2.68
CA VAL A 673 32.22 -18.23 -3.67
C VAL A 673 32.35 -16.72 -3.87
N ILE A 674 33.57 -16.20 -3.74
CA ILE A 674 33.90 -14.81 -4.09
C ILE A 674 34.40 -14.81 -5.53
N ALA A 675 33.54 -14.46 -6.48
CA ALA A 675 33.86 -14.42 -7.89
C ALA A 675 32.84 -13.57 -8.65
N ASP A 676 33.26 -12.98 -9.77
CA ASP A 676 32.35 -12.33 -10.71
C ASP A 676 31.26 -13.32 -11.16
N PRO A 677 29.96 -13.02 -10.98
CA PRO A 677 28.87 -13.90 -11.41
C PRO A 677 28.77 -14.03 -12.93
N LEU A 678 29.50 -13.22 -13.70
CA LEU A 678 29.49 -13.20 -15.16
C LEU A 678 28.13 -12.79 -15.74
N PHE A 679 27.54 -11.71 -15.22
CA PHE A 679 26.32 -11.13 -15.82
C PHE A 679 26.55 -10.67 -17.26
N LYS A 680 25.50 -10.71 -18.08
CA LYS A 680 25.55 -10.26 -19.48
C LYS A 680 25.79 -8.76 -19.57
N ASP A 681 24.94 -7.96 -18.94
CA ASP A 681 25.01 -6.49 -18.97
C ASP A 681 24.32 -5.84 -17.75
N PRO A 682 24.93 -5.93 -16.56
CA PRO A 682 24.33 -5.43 -15.32
C PRO A 682 24.20 -3.89 -15.27
N GLY A 683 24.88 -3.16 -16.18
CA GLY A 683 24.75 -1.70 -16.28
C GLY A 683 23.43 -1.24 -16.91
N HIS A 684 22.72 -2.16 -17.57
CA HIS A 684 21.38 -1.94 -18.16
C HIS A 684 20.34 -2.90 -17.56
N ASP A 685 20.52 -3.27 -16.29
CA ASP A 685 19.63 -4.17 -15.55
C ASP A 685 19.44 -5.56 -16.19
N ASN A 686 20.40 -6.02 -17.01
CA ASN A 686 20.43 -7.37 -17.55
C ASN A 686 21.33 -8.29 -16.72
N TYR A 687 20.68 -8.98 -15.79
CA TYR A 687 21.31 -9.92 -14.85
C TYR A 687 21.29 -11.38 -15.33
N GLU A 688 21.07 -11.63 -16.62
CA GLU A 688 21.25 -12.98 -17.16
C GLU A 688 22.71 -13.42 -17.03
N LEU A 689 22.94 -14.69 -16.68
CA LEU A 689 24.27 -15.24 -16.51
C LEU A 689 24.88 -15.69 -17.85
N LYS A 690 26.17 -15.45 -18.03
CA LYS A 690 26.97 -16.05 -19.11
C LYS A 690 27.28 -17.52 -18.78
N SER A 691 27.60 -18.29 -19.82
CA SER A 691 28.09 -19.66 -19.67
C SER A 691 29.34 -19.71 -18.78
N GLY A 692 29.41 -20.71 -17.88
CA GLY A 692 30.52 -20.87 -16.94
C GLY A 692 30.43 -20.03 -15.66
N SER A 693 29.30 -19.35 -15.42
CA SER A 693 29.09 -18.59 -14.17
C SER A 693 29.33 -19.44 -12.92
N PRO A 694 30.07 -18.93 -11.91
CA PRO A 694 30.28 -19.61 -10.63
C PRO A 694 28.98 -19.80 -9.84
N ALA A 695 27.93 -19.03 -10.12
CA ALA A 695 26.63 -19.16 -9.46
C ALA A 695 26.03 -20.56 -9.61
N LEU A 696 26.26 -21.21 -10.76
CA LEU A 696 25.79 -22.57 -11.00
C LEU A 696 26.42 -23.60 -10.04
N GLN A 697 27.65 -23.35 -9.58
CA GLN A 697 28.40 -24.26 -8.71
C GLN A 697 27.87 -24.27 -7.28
N VAL A 698 27.33 -23.14 -6.80
CA VAL A 698 26.69 -23.04 -5.49
C VAL A 698 25.20 -23.40 -5.52
N GLY A 699 24.69 -23.81 -6.69
CA GLY A 699 23.31 -24.26 -6.88
C GLY A 699 22.31 -23.13 -7.13
N PHE A 700 22.76 -21.95 -7.55
CA PHE A 700 21.88 -20.91 -8.10
C PHE A 700 21.23 -21.42 -9.38
N VAL A 701 19.92 -21.26 -9.48
CA VAL A 701 19.12 -21.61 -10.65
C VAL A 701 18.82 -20.33 -11.43
N PRO A 702 19.36 -20.13 -12.64
CA PRO A 702 19.07 -18.95 -13.43
C PRO A 702 17.57 -18.75 -13.66
N PHE A 703 17.13 -17.50 -13.56
CA PHE A 703 15.76 -17.06 -13.87
C PHE A 703 15.82 -15.75 -14.67
N ILE A 704 14.69 -15.38 -15.27
CA ILE A 704 14.57 -14.19 -16.12
C ILE A 704 13.58 -13.24 -15.47
N THR A 705 13.92 -11.96 -15.44
CA THR A 705 13.04 -10.89 -14.94
C THR A 705 12.70 -9.86 -16.02
N SER A 706 13.04 -10.10 -17.28
CA SER A 706 12.71 -9.19 -18.38
C SER A 706 11.21 -9.14 -18.71
N ASP A 707 10.41 -10.02 -18.11
CA ASP A 707 8.96 -10.17 -18.30
C ASP A 707 8.14 -9.83 -17.04
N VAL A 708 8.77 -9.26 -16.02
CA VAL A 708 8.07 -8.76 -14.81
C VAL A 708 7.26 -7.50 -15.12
N GLY A 709 6.21 -7.29 -14.33
CA GLY A 709 5.26 -6.20 -14.52
C GLY A 709 4.07 -6.58 -15.42
N PRO A 710 3.29 -5.60 -15.87
CA PRO A 710 2.05 -5.84 -16.62
C PRO A 710 2.30 -6.57 -17.94
N THR A 711 1.62 -7.70 -18.10
CA THR A 711 1.69 -8.52 -19.32
C THR A 711 0.72 -8.06 -20.41
N THR A 712 -0.11 -7.08 -20.09
CA THR A 712 -1.13 -6.49 -20.97
C THR A 712 -0.89 -4.99 -21.16
N PRO A 713 -1.27 -4.43 -22.33
CA PRO A 713 -1.26 -2.99 -22.53
C PRO A 713 -2.17 -2.30 -21.51
N PRO A 714 -1.80 -1.09 -21.04
CA PRO A 714 -2.67 -0.31 -20.17
C PRO A 714 -3.97 0.09 -20.88
N PRO A 715 -5.07 0.33 -20.16
CA PRO A 715 -6.20 1.07 -20.69
C PRO A 715 -5.78 2.48 -21.12
N ILE A 716 -6.54 3.08 -22.02
CA ILE A 716 -6.31 4.47 -22.43
C ILE A 716 -6.68 5.39 -21.26
N ASP A 717 -5.73 6.20 -20.79
CA ASP A 717 -5.99 7.29 -19.84
C ASP A 717 -6.19 8.63 -20.56
N PRO A 718 -7.44 9.03 -20.84
CA PRO A 718 -7.74 10.29 -21.49
C PRO A 718 -7.32 11.47 -20.58
N GLY A 719 -6.47 12.34 -21.13
CA GLY A 719 -5.98 13.54 -20.45
C GLY A 719 -4.66 13.37 -19.69
N SER A 720 -3.96 12.23 -19.78
CA SER A 720 -2.61 12.06 -19.21
C SER A 720 -1.54 12.89 -19.94
N ALA A 721 -1.61 12.99 -21.27
CA ALA A 721 -0.61 13.66 -22.11
C ALA A 721 -0.45 15.17 -21.83
N ASP A 722 -1.53 15.84 -21.41
CA ASP A 722 -1.51 17.27 -21.07
C ASP A 722 -1.07 17.54 -19.62
N ARG A 723 -1.12 16.53 -18.74
CA ARG A 723 -0.84 16.67 -17.29
C ARG A 723 0.64 16.71 -16.96
N TYR A 724 1.48 15.99 -17.71
CA TYR A 724 2.93 15.93 -17.48
C TYR A 724 3.73 16.95 -18.28
N ASN A 725 3.16 17.50 -19.36
CA ASN A 725 3.81 18.58 -20.13
C ASN A 725 3.76 19.94 -19.42
N ASN A 726 2.89 20.13 -18.42
CA ASN A 726 2.81 21.39 -17.67
C ASN A 726 3.70 21.41 -16.40
N THR A 727 4.36 20.30 -16.07
CA THR A 727 5.41 20.24 -15.03
C THR A 727 6.82 20.17 -15.62
N SER A 728 6.98 19.84 -16.91
CA SER A 728 8.28 19.74 -17.60
C SER A 728 8.74 21.02 -18.32
N THR A 729 7.90 22.02 -18.52
CA THR A 729 8.29 23.25 -19.27
C THR A 729 9.14 24.24 -18.49
N ASN A 730 9.60 23.90 -17.28
CA ASN A 730 10.54 24.74 -16.52
C ASN A 730 11.98 24.21 -16.41
N ASN A 731 12.39 23.11 -17.07
CA ASN A 731 13.79 22.67 -16.98
C ASN A 731 14.46 22.03 -18.21
N ASP A 732 13.78 21.81 -19.35
CA ASP A 732 14.45 21.18 -20.50
C ASP A 732 15.01 22.20 -21.50
N ALA A 733 16.13 22.83 -21.12
CA ALA A 733 17.16 23.22 -22.07
C ALA A 733 18.39 22.33 -21.85
N ALA A 734 18.57 21.39 -22.79
CA ALA A 734 19.73 20.53 -23.00
C ALA A 734 19.81 19.20 -22.21
N SER A 735 19.21 18.14 -22.77
CA SER A 735 20.04 17.06 -23.34
C SER A 735 19.21 16.22 -24.33
N THR A 736 19.68 16.17 -25.58
CA THR A 736 19.10 15.36 -26.65
C THR A 736 19.54 13.91 -26.54
N SER A 737 18.59 13.04 -26.88
CA SER A 737 18.66 11.60 -27.11
C SER A 737 19.95 11.07 -27.76
N SER A 738 20.36 9.87 -27.35
CA SER A 738 21.23 9.01 -28.15
C SER A 738 20.73 7.56 -28.14
N THR A 739 20.11 7.15 -29.24
CA THR A 739 20.05 5.75 -29.67
C THR A 739 21.41 5.35 -30.27
N PRO A 740 21.81 4.07 -30.19
CA PRO A 740 23.13 3.62 -30.62
C PRO A 740 23.15 3.30 -32.12
N ASN A 741 24.22 3.72 -32.82
CA ASN A 741 24.50 3.21 -34.16
C ASN A 741 25.97 2.81 -34.28
N ALA A 742 26.16 1.59 -34.78
CA ALA A 742 27.45 0.99 -35.07
C ALA A 742 28.12 1.65 -36.29
N GLY A 743 29.45 1.76 -36.29
CA GLY A 743 30.19 2.19 -37.48
C GLY A 743 31.64 2.62 -37.24
N THR A 744 32.56 1.65 -37.35
CA THR A 744 33.91 1.71 -37.97
C THR A 744 34.83 2.92 -37.81
N SER A 745 36.02 2.61 -37.25
CA SER A 745 37.38 3.03 -37.63
C SER A 745 37.74 4.51 -37.80
N GLY A 746 38.78 4.93 -37.08
CA GLY A 746 39.58 6.11 -37.45
C GLY A 746 40.49 6.59 -36.34
N SER A 747 41.75 6.12 -36.34
CA SER A 747 42.81 6.70 -35.51
C SER A 747 43.02 8.17 -35.87
N THR A 748 43.34 9.03 -34.90
CA THR A 748 44.53 9.90 -34.96
C THR A 748 44.82 10.56 -33.62
N ASN A 749 46.11 10.57 -33.29
CA ASN A 749 46.76 11.31 -32.21
C ASN A 749 46.45 12.83 -32.26
N SER A 750 46.31 13.47 -31.10
CA SER A 750 47.08 14.69 -30.85
C SER A 750 47.32 14.94 -29.36
N LYS A 751 48.57 15.30 -29.06
CA LYS A 751 49.08 15.78 -27.76
C LYS A 751 48.76 17.27 -27.61
N SER A 752 48.36 17.73 -26.43
CA SER A 752 48.76 19.04 -25.88
C SER A 752 48.54 19.02 -24.36
N LYS A 753 49.63 19.01 -23.59
CA LYS A 753 50.35 20.13 -22.97
C LYS A 753 49.75 20.61 -21.64
N LYS A 754 50.51 20.29 -20.60
CA LYS A 754 50.55 20.84 -19.25
C LYS A 754 50.33 22.35 -19.20
N ASN A 755 49.67 22.81 -18.14
CA ASN A 755 50.13 23.94 -17.34
C ASN A 755 49.81 23.70 -15.87
N ASN A 756 50.86 23.69 -15.05
CA ASN A 756 50.83 23.78 -13.60
C ASN A 756 50.79 25.26 -13.21
N SER A 757 50.05 25.60 -12.16
CA SER A 757 50.42 26.67 -11.22
C SER A 757 50.07 26.22 -9.82
N ALA A 758 51.08 26.20 -8.95
CA ALA A 758 51.02 25.86 -7.54
C ALA A 758 50.99 27.13 -6.68
N ASP A 759 50.31 27.07 -5.54
CA ASP A 759 50.67 27.74 -4.27
C ASP A 759 49.77 27.19 -3.14
N THR A 760 50.24 26.25 -2.30
CA THR A 760 50.87 26.39 -0.96
C THR A 760 49.94 26.68 0.23
N SER A 761 49.58 25.60 0.94
CA SER A 761 49.56 25.40 2.42
C SER A 761 48.60 26.20 3.33
N PRO A 762 48.27 25.72 4.57
CA PRO A 762 48.76 24.53 5.27
C PRO A 762 47.66 23.54 5.72
N GLY A 763 48.10 22.32 6.00
CA GLY A 763 47.27 21.25 6.52
C GLY A 763 46.72 21.52 7.91
N THR A 764 45.43 21.23 8.07
CA THR A 764 44.82 20.90 9.36
C THR A 764 44.51 19.42 9.31
N GLN A 765 45.26 18.61 10.04
CA GLN A 765 44.86 17.24 10.36
C GLN A 765 43.54 17.31 11.12
N VAL A 766 42.43 17.00 10.45
CA VAL A 766 41.19 16.65 11.13
C VAL A 766 41.30 15.17 11.45
N SER A 767 41.58 14.87 12.70
CA SER A 767 41.42 13.54 13.28
C SER A 767 40.01 13.05 12.95
N LYS A 768 39.90 12.03 12.10
CA LYS A 768 38.66 11.25 11.94
C LYS A 768 38.46 10.43 13.21
N THR A 769 37.92 11.05 14.25
CA THR A 769 37.14 10.32 15.25
C THR A 769 35.80 9.99 14.59
N GLU A 770 35.73 8.81 13.98
CA GLU A 770 34.46 8.11 13.74
C GLU A 770 33.82 7.86 15.12
N GLN A 771 32.99 8.79 15.58
CA GLN A 771 32.02 8.47 16.59
C GLN A 771 30.95 7.61 15.91
N ALA A 772 31.01 6.31 16.18
CA ALA A 772 29.85 5.45 16.08
C ALA A 772 28.70 6.17 16.76
N ILE A 773 27.71 6.60 15.96
CA ILE A 773 26.45 7.08 16.51
C ILE A 773 25.77 5.84 17.07
N ASN A 774 26.06 5.54 18.34
CA ASN A 774 25.17 4.78 19.20
C ASN A 774 23.90 5.63 19.31
N LEU A 775 22.96 5.40 18.39
CA LEU A 775 21.58 5.72 18.68
C LEU A 775 21.21 4.85 19.89
N PRO A 776 20.78 5.43 21.01
CA PRO A 776 20.21 4.63 22.09
C PRO A 776 19.10 3.76 21.48
N ASP A 777 18.99 2.51 21.93
CA ASP A 777 17.75 1.74 21.74
C ASP A 777 16.64 2.66 22.25
N ILE A 778 15.94 3.33 21.32
CA ILE A 778 14.77 4.10 21.64
C ILE A 778 13.80 3.01 22.05
N THR A 779 13.58 2.88 23.35
CA THR A 779 12.43 2.19 23.89
C THR A 779 11.23 2.77 23.16
N GLU A 780 10.74 2.03 22.16
CA GLU A 780 9.51 2.35 21.47
C GLU A 780 8.45 2.48 22.56
N GLY A 781 7.96 3.70 22.71
CA GLY A 781 7.03 4.07 23.76
C GLY A 781 5.84 3.13 23.76
N GLU A 782 5.39 2.77 24.97
CA GLU A 782 4.24 1.94 25.27
C GLU A 782 3.17 1.98 24.16
N ASP A 783 3.07 0.87 23.43
CA ASP A 783 2.04 0.65 22.43
C ASP A 783 0.67 0.70 23.11
N ILE A 784 -0.13 1.66 22.66
CA ILE A 784 -1.51 1.87 23.09
C ILE A 784 -2.33 0.67 22.62
N SER A 785 -2.79 -0.16 23.56
CA SER A 785 -3.58 -1.35 23.26
C SER A 785 -4.87 -0.99 22.50
N LEU A 786 -5.42 -1.94 21.73
CA LEU A 786 -6.76 -1.86 21.10
C LEU A 786 -7.89 -1.40 22.05
N LYS A 787 -7.71 -1.48 23.39
CA LYS A 787 -8.65 -0.94 24.37
C LYS A 787 -8.66 0.59 24.46
N ASP A 788 -7.54 1.26 24.20
CA ASP A 788 -7.44 2.71 24.36
C ASP A 788 -7.93 3.48 23.11
N GLN A 789 -8.13 2.79 21.99
CA GLN A 789 -8.89 3.32 20.84
C GLN A 789 -10.38 3.58 21.17
N PHE A 790 -10.94 2.93 22.20
CA PHE A 790 -12.31 3.14 22.64
C PHE A 790 -12.49 4.33 23.62
N LYS A 791 -11.41 4.90 24.17
CA LYS A 791 -11.49 6.07 25.08
C LYS A 791 -11.72 7.40 24.35
N ILE A 792 -11.60 7.43 23.03
CA ILE A 792 -11.73 8.63 22.19
C ILE A 792 -13.20 9.12 22.07
N LEU A 793 -14.18 8.41 22.67
CA LEU A 793 -15.60 8.79 22.66
C LEU A 793 -16.10 9.63 23.85
N GLY A 794 -15.21 10.19 24.68
CA GLY A 794 -15.55 11.35 25.53
C GLY A 794 -16.64 11.16 26.59
N ILE A 795 -16.70 10.01 27.28
CA ILE A 795 -17.60 9.83 28.44
C ILE A 795 -16.83 10.11 29.73
N LYS A 796 -17.18 11.22 30.40
CA LYS A 796 -16.58 11.61 31.69
C LYS A 796 -16.91 10.61 32.80
N GLN A 797 -15.91 10.26 33.61
CA GLN A 797 -16.02 9.48 34.84
C GLN A 797 -16.93 10.21 35.85
N GLY A 798 -18.20 9.81 35.87
CA GLY A 798 -19.19 10.33 36.81
C GLY A 798 -20.59 9.76 36.59
N SER A 799 -20.71 8.51 36.14
CA SER A 799 -22.00 7.81 35.97
C SER A 799 -21.86 6.27 35.96
N VAL A 800 -20.85 5.72 36.67
CA VAL A 800 -20.56 4.27 36.66
C VAL A 800 -21.59 3.44 37.44
N VAL A 801 -22.41 4.07 38.30
CA VAL A 801 -23.42 3.36 39.09
C VAL A 801 -24.73 3.15 38.31
N VAL A 802 -25.09 4.03 37.36
CA VAL A 802 -26.37 3.93 36.64
C VAL A 802 -26.28 2.98 35.43
N VAL A 803 -25.14 2.95 34.73
CA VAL A 803 -24.93 2.05 33.58
C VAL A 803 -24.81 0.59 34.02
N SER A 804 -24.18 0.32 35.17
CA SER A 804 -24.07 -1.03 35.73
C SER A 804 -25.43 -1.63 36.08
N VAL A 805 -26.34 -0.82 36.62
CA VAL A 805 -27.72 -1.25 36.95
C VAL A 805 -28.56 -1.47 35.69
N LEU A 806 -28.39 -0.63 34.66
CA LEU A 806 -29.11 -0.78 33.39
C LEU A 806 -28.65 -2.00 32.59
N VAL A 807 -27.35 -2.32 32.61
CA VAL A 807 -26.78 -3.52 31.96
C VAL A 807 -27.22 -4.79 32.70
N ILE A 808 -27.28 -4.77 34.03
CA ILE A 808 -27.81 -5.89 34.82
C ILE A 808 -29.30 -6.10 34.54
N LEU A 809 -30.11 -5.03 34.45
CA LEU A 809 -31.53 -5.11 34.08
C LEU A 809 -31.73 -5.63 32.65
N LEU A 810 -30.90 -5.20 31.68
CA LEU A 810 -30.95 -5.70 30.30
C LEU A 810 -30.49 -7.16 30.18
N MET A 811 -29.50 -7.59 30.98
CA MET A 811 -29.10 -8.99 31.07
C MET A 811 -30.20 -9.85 31.71
N LEU A 812 -30.87 -9.36 32.75
CA LEU A 812 -32.00 -10.05 33.39
C LEU A 812 -33.22 -10.13 32.46
N CYS A 813 -33.52 -9.08 31.68
CA CYS A 813 -34.55 -9.12 30.63
C CYS A 813 -34.19 -10.11 29.52
N SER A 814 -32.92 -10.19 29.11
CA SER A 814 -32.46 -11.15 28.10
C SER A 814 -32.54 -12.59 28.59
N LEU A 815 -32.22 -12.83 29.87
CA LEU A 815 -32.41 -14.13 30.53
C LEU A 815 -33.89 -14.51 30.66
N ALA A 816 -34.78 -13.56 30.96
CA ALA A 816 -36.22 -13.80 31.00
C ALA A 816 -36.79 -14.14 29.61
N VAL A 817 -36.34 -13.45 28.56
CA VAL A 817 -36.74 -13.74 27.17
C VAL A 817 -36.23 -15.12 26.73
N MET A 818 -34.99 -15.49 27.09
CA MET A 818 -34.47 -16.85 26.85
C MET A 818 -35.24 -17.92 27.61
N PHE A 819 -35.66 -17.66 28.85
CA PHE A 819 -36.46 -18.60 29.64
C PHE A 819 -37.86 -18.80 29.06
N VAL A 820 -38.50 -17.73 28.58
CA VAL A 820 -39.79 -17.78 27.86
C VAL A 820 -39.67 -18.50 26.51
N HIS A 821 -38.55 -18.32 25.79
CA HIS A 821 -38.28 -19.05 24.55
C HIS A 821 -38.05 -20.54 24.80
N LYS A 822 -37.33 -20.89 25.87
CA LYS A 822 -37.06 -22.28 26.26
C LYS A 822 -38.35 -22.99 26.69
N LEU A 823 -39.23 -22.31 27.44
CA LEU A 823 -40.56 -22.80 27.80
C LEU A 823 -41.47 -23.00 26.57
N LYS A 824 -41.44 -22.10 25.58
CA LYS A 824 -42.18 -22.26 24.31
C LYS A 824 -41.69 -23.44 23.47
N ILE A 825 -40.38 -23.65 23.39
CA ILE A 825 -39.78 -24.78 22.66
C ILE A 825 -40.11 -26.11 23.34
N GLU A 826 -40.13 -26.15 24.66
CA GLU A 826 -40.46 -27.36 25.42
C GLU A 826 -41.96 -27.69 25.36
N HIS A 827 -42.82 -26.67 25.30
CA HIS A 827 -44.26 -26.84 25.03
C HIS A 827 -44.53 -27.33 23.59
N LEU A 828 -43.82 -26.81 22.59
CA LEU A 828 -43.89 -27.27 21.20
C LEU A 828 -43.38 -28.71 21.02
N ARG A 829 -42.33 -29.11 21.77
CA ARG A 829 -41.82 -30.49 21.79
C ARG A 829 -42.80 -31.46 22.46
N ARG A 830 -43.55 -31.02 23.48
CA ARG A 830 -44.64 -31.81 24.09
C ARG A 830 -45.83 -31.97 23.14
N LEU A 831 -46.23 -30.91 22.43
CA LEU A 831 -47.26 -30.96 21.38
C LEU A 831 -46.85 -31.89 20.22
N GLN A 832 -45.61 -31.83 19.74
CA GLN A 832 -45.11 -32.74 18.70
C GLN A 832 -45.03 -34.21 19.16
N ARG A 833 -44.86 -34.50 20.45
CA ARG A 833 -44.94 -35.87 20.99
C ARG A 833 -46.38 -36.36 21.10
N SER A 834 -47.32 -35.50 21.49
CA SER A 834 -48.76 -35.83 21.48
C SER A 834 -49.30 -36.08 20.07
N PHE A 835 -48.83 -35.36 19.05
CA PHE A 835 -49.24 -35.61 17.65
C PHE A 835 -48.64 -36.90 17.06
N ARG A 836 -47.48 -37.37 17.56
CA ARG A 836 -46.84 -38.61 17.08
C ARG A 836 -47.51 -39.89 17.60
N ASN A 837 -48.25 -39.81 18.71
CA ASN A 837 -49.00 -40.93 19.29
C ASN A 837 -50.45 -41.02 18.79
N LEU A 838 -50.86 -40.14 17.87
CA LEU A 838 -52.18 -40.12 17.22
C LEU A 838 -52.14 -40.62 15.77
N HIS A 839 -51.00 -41.17 15.33
CA HIS A 839 -50.79 -41.75 13.99
C HIS A 839 -50.09 -43.12 14.04
N SER A 840 -50.27 -43.85 15.14
CA SER A 840 -49.93 -45.27 15.29
C SER A 840 -51.17 -46.06 15.69
#